data_AF-A0A3B9I0V0-F1
#
_entry.id   AF-A0A3B9I0V0-F1
#
_cell.length_a   1.000
_cell.length_b   1.000
_cell.length_c   1.000
_cell.angle_alpha   90.00
_cell.angle_beta   90.00
_cell.angle_gamma   90.00
#
_symmetry.space_group_name_H-M   'P 1'
#
loop_
_entity.id
_entity.type
_entity.pdbx_description
1 polymer ?
#
loop_
_entity_poly.entity_id
_entity_poly.type
_entity_poly.pdbx_seq_one_letter_code
_entity_poly.pdbx_strand_id
1 'polypeptide(L)'
;MKGKNMRSRHGSAIITAIGMGIVLLIVIAGVQTLTSYRTQTIIQESRRVKALAIAEAGMELVLAELTKNSAFATHKLDKNLVWLATENRQQSLQDLSTHGFKLNSATSGTYSGKIGDGTFMVRVGLIPYADDPKTTNIDESLSYLRIEALGKYDAAVRRVDAVINRRYPAREFLMYDGGVLSMVYGLPNLSNKNVFSTGHLYGHKGIEIGRIMLSAHSPVGHGTTQELSDMNAIISGAGGIFIYSPIQAQFRERRGFPARTATIPTNTTFPTGGTFSSPQARKNGEMPKEIADANPDLPEELRPWIKEKNDKMSMNLEEPTFTTYKSDAKTPKGLFFSKTDSSNKSIKYRMPSGWTKDNSPTLDAVYLDFGSNLRTGNVTLPANFNGVIYSEKNIVVKGNPTKDIHIVSDANVFMAGDFNQAGNPSSFDDYYGLPQDYEPGKNAMTAIDYAPAIRDRFKDDAKPNPPFRHHVAATIVAKERIVYDYRSPVDCFENEIYPFMKYKLASAMGSESNAKANCLDKNKNGTISLKSGSTEFEEAIDQFFTDYPIESAEPAAASTPTEDTLKQKLKDLHANGNMNFDAFDAVSREVWQGYASNYETKAAGTRGEPSAAAKQSSYGVYKFLSGLRAKMGVPDNGNKKDFNPNVITDSPGDFLYYPEMTTNAMFISCGELNTVFYAGPDVVKYYNKIGCLNNDVGIRHSETNHFVHRVFGSEINLRIPAEPEIHRIDASYYIPPTRRKIYDSTLPHMGIKGNKYELVSHIVISWKDTAASEDEYKDF
;
A
#
# COMPACT_ATOMS: atom_id res chain seq x y z
N MET A 1 -116.79 17.47 23.95
CA MET A 1 -116.88 18.00 22.58
C MET A 1 -115.69 18.90 22.30
N LYS A 2 -115.23 18.93 21.03
CA LYS A 2 -113.99 19.50 20.50
C LYS A 2 -113.78 21.00 20.79
N GLY A 3 -112.51 21.39 20.89
CA GLY A 3 -112.04 22.78 20.75
C GLY A 3 -110.58 22.98 21.17
N LYS A 4 -109.62 22.47 20.38
CA LYS A 4 -108.17 22.56 20.61
C LYS A 4 -107.65 24.01 20.58
N ASN A 5 -107.01 24.44 21.67
CA ASN A 5 -106.14 25.61 21.71
C ASN A 5 -104.85 25.34 20.91
N MET A 6 -104.61 26.14 19.87
CA MET A 6 -103.41 26.07 19.05
C MET A 6 -102.83 27.48 18.84
N ARG A 7 -102.27 28.05 19.91
CA ARG A 7 -101.42 29.26 19.86
C ARG A 7 -100.35 29.19 20.96
N SER A 8 -99.19 28.57 20.66
CA SER A 8 -97.88 28.90 21.27
C SER A 8 -96.67 28.09 20.75
N ARG A 9 -96.81 27.22 19.73
CA ARG A 9 -95.71 26.33 19.28
C ARG A 9 -94.75 26.88 18.23
N HIS A 10 -94.89 28.13 17.78
CA HIS A 10 -94.02 28.70 16.72
C HIS A 10 -92.78 29.46 17.22
N GLY A 11 -92.69 29.83 18.50
CA GLY A 11 -91.51 30.53 19.04
C GLY A 11 -90.35 29.62 19.46
N SER A 12 -90.64 28.40 19.95
CA SER A 12 -89.63 27.48 20.47
C SER A 12 -88.81 26.79 19.37
N ALA A 13 -89.43 26.40 18.25
CA ALA A 13 -88.73 25.71 17.17
C ALA A 13 -87.71 26.62 16.45
N ILE A 14 -88.01 27.91 16.31
CA ILE A 14 -87.12 28.90 15.67
C ILE A 14 -85.90 29.17 16.57
N ILE A 15 -86.09 29.32 17.88
CA ILE A 15 -84.99 29.54 18.84
C ILE A 15 -84.09 28.31 18.91
N THR A 16 -84.64 27.09 18.91
CA THR A 16 -83.84 25.86 18.88
C THR A 16 -83.08 25.69 17.56
N ALA A 17 -83.68 26.05 16.42
CA ALA A 17 -83.00 26.03 15.12
C ALA A 17 -81.86 27.06 15.02
N ILE A 18 -82.06 28.28 15.53
CA ILE A 18 -81.03 29.31 15.63
C ILE A 18 -79.92 28.85 16.60
N GLY A 19 -80.27 28.28 17.75
CA GLY A 19 -79.31 27.73 18.71
C GLY A 19 -78.46 26.59 18.14
N MET A 20 -79.08 25.64 17.42
CA MET A 20 -78.34 24.59 16.70
C MET A 20 -77.47 25.16 15.58
N GLY A 21 -77.95 26.18 14.85
CA GLY A 21 -77.17 26.88 13.82
C GLY A 21 -75.93 27.55 14.40
N ILE A 22 -76.04 28.21 15.55
CA ILE A 22 -74.90 28.83 16.26
C ILE A 22 -73.91 27.77 16.75
N VAL A 23 -74.39 26.66 17.35
CA VAL A 23 -73.52 25.56 17.80
C VAL A 23 -72.80 24.91 16.61
N LEU A 24 -73.49 24.68 15.48
CA LEU A 24 -72.87 24.17 14.25
C LEU A 24 -71.81 25.14 13.71
N LEU A 25 -72.06 26.45 13.72
CA LEU A 25 -71.07 27.44 13.31
C LEU A 25 -69.84 27.45 14.21
N ILE A 26 -70.01 27.32 15.54
CA ILE A 26 -68.90 27.21 16.50
C ILE A 26 -68.10 25.93 16.25
N VAL A 27 -68.76 24.80 16.00
CA VAL A 27 -68.10 23.52 15.68
C VAL A 27 -67.36 23.61 14.35
N ILE A 28 -67.96 24.20 13.31
CA ILE A 28 -67.32 24.41 12.00
C ILE A 28 -66.09 25.31 12.15
N ALA A 29 -66.21 26.44 12.87
CA ALA A 29 -65.08 27.33 13.15
C ALA A 29 -63.98 26.63 13.95
N GLY A 30 -64.34 25.81 14.95
CA GLY A 30 -63.40 25.00 15.73
C GLY A 30 -62.65 23.97 14.86
N VAL A 31 -63.37 23.25 14.00
CA VAL A 31 -62.78 22.28 13.05
C VAL A 31 -61.87 22.97 12.04
N GLN A 32 -62.28 24.13 11.50
CA GLN A 32 -61.46 24.91 10.56
C GLN A 32 -60.18 25.43 11.23
N THR A 33 -60.27 25.91 12.47
CA THR A 33 -59.12 26.43 13.22
C THR A 33 -58.14 25.30 13.59
N LEU A 34 -58.64 24.16 14.07
CA LEU A 34 -57.82 22.98 14.37
C LEU A 34 -57.17 22.39 13.12
N THR A 35 -57.91 22.31 12.01
CA THR A 35 -57.36 21.84 10.73
C THR A 35 -56.29 22.79 10.21
N SER A 36 -56.54 24.10 10.26
CA SER A 36 -55.57 25.12 9.85
C SER A 36 -54.29 25.08 10.69
N TYR A 37 -54.42 24.93 12.02
CA TYR A 37 -53.28 24.80 12.93
C TYR A 37 -52.46 23.54 12.64
N ARG A 38 -53.11 22.39 12.40
CA ARG A 38 -52.42 21.14 12.01
C ARG A 38 -51.71 21.30 10.67
N THR A 39 -52.36 21.90 9.67
CA THR A 39 -51.75 22.16 8.37
C THR A 39 -50.54 23.09 8.48
N GLN A 40 -50.63 24.17 9.26
CA GLN A 40 -49.49 25.07 9.51
C GLN A 40 -48.35 24.38 10.24
N THR A 41 -48.64 23.55 11.23
CA THR A 41 -47.63 22.77 11.96
C THR A 41 -46.91 21.79 11.02
N ILE A 42 -47.67 21.06 10.18
CA ILE A 42 -47.10 20.14 9.18
C ILE A 42 -46.23 20.89 8.16
N ILE A 43 -46.67 22.08 7.71
CA ILE A 43 -45.89 22.91 6.79
C ILE A 43 -44.59 23.39 7.44
N GLN A 44 -44.63 23.83 8.71
CA GLN A 44 -43.44 24.26 9.43
C GLN A 44 -42.46 23.11 9.68
N GLU A 45 -42.96 21.94 10.07
CA GLU A 45 -42.13 20.73 10.22
C GLU A 45 -41.52 20.31 8.88
N SER A 46 -42.29 20.33 7.80
CA SER A 46 -41.77 20.05 6.45
C SER A 46 -40.65 21.03 6.05
N ARG A 47 -40.81 22.32 6.34
CA ARG A 47 -39.77 23.34 6.10
C ARG A 47 -38.51 23.09 6.93
N ARG A 48 -38.67 22.71 8.21
CA ARG A 48 -37.55 22.37 9.10
C ARG A 48 -36.80 21.13 8.61
N VAL A 49 -37.50 20.08 8.21
CA VAL A 49 -36.89 18.86 7.65
C VAL A 49 -36.14 19.19 6.36
N LYS A 50 -36.71 20.02 5.47
CA LYS A 50 -35.99 20.49 4.28
C LYS A 50 -34.72 21.27 4.63
N ALA A 51 -34.81 22.23 5.55
CA ALA A 51 -33.66 23.02 6.00
C ALA A 51 -32.58 22.14 6.64
N LEU A 52 -32.96 21.09 7.39
CA LEU A 52 -32.04 20.08 7.93
C LEU A 52 -31.34 19.31 6.81
N ALA A 53 -32.10 18.79 5.83
CA ALA A 53 -31.54 18.07 4.70
C ALA A 53 -30.56 18.94 3.88
N ILE A 54 -30.82 20.25 3.77
CA ILE A 54 -29.89 21.20 3.14
C ILE A 54 -28.61 21.39 3.98
N ALA A 55 -28.72 21.41 5.31
CA ALA A 55 -27.57 21.50 6.21
C ALA A 55 -26.69 20.22 6.10
N GLU A 56 -27.33 19.05 6.11
CA GLU A 56 -26.65 17.75 5.91
C GLU A 56 -25.98 17.69 4.53
N ALA A 57 -26.65 18.16 3.47
CA ALA A 57 -26.04 18.26 2.15
C ALA A 57 -24.80 19.16 2.16
N GLY A 58 -24.83 20.29 2.87
CA GLY A 58 -23.66 21.15 3.07
C GLY A 58 -22.50 20.41 3.75
N MET A 59 -22.77 19.64 4.80
CA MET A 59 -21.77 18.82 5.48
C MET A 59 -21.16 17.79 4.53
N GLU A 60 -21.98 17.04 3.78
CA GLU A 60 -21.52 16.04 2.80
C GLU A 60 -20.66 16.66 1.69
N LEU A 61 -20.99 17.86 1.22
CA LEU A 61 -20.18 18.59 0.25
C LEU A 61 -18.78 18.95 0.80
N VAL A 62 -18.70 19.33 2.08
CA VAL A 62 -17.39 19.57 2.73
C VAL A 62 -16.62 18.27 2.94
N LEU A 63 -17.28 17.16 3.27
CA LEU A 63 -16.64 15.86 3.34
C LEU A 63 -16.05 15.45 1.98
N ALA A 64 -16.77 15.72 0.88
CA ALA A 64 -16.26 15.50 -0.47
C ALA A 64 -15.05 16.40 -0.81
N GLU A 65 -15.06 17.68 -0.39
CA GLU A 65 -13.88 18.55 -0.52
C GLU A 65 -12.69 18.03 0.30
N LEU A 66 -12.93 17.58 1.53
CA LEU A 66 -11.90 16.98 2.39
C LEU A 66 -11.31 15.71 1.79
N THR A 67 -12.09 14.92 1.06
CA THR A 67 -11.56 13.74 0.35
C THR A 67 -10.66 14.12 -0.82
N LYS A 68 -10.93 15.24 -1.51
CA LYS A 68 -10.06 15.75 -2.59
C LYS A 68 -8.87 16.57 -2.10
N ASN A 69 -8.97 17.15 -0.91
CA ASN A 69 -7.91 17.86 -0.25
C ASN A 69 -8.03 17.64 1.26
N SER A 70 -7.24 16.72 1.80
CA SER A 70 -7.27 16.38 3.21
C SER A 70 -7.09 17.61 4.11
N ALA A 71 -6.34 18.63 3.66
CA ALA A 71 -6.08 19.86 4.39
C ALA A 71 -7.17 20.93 4.26
N PHE A 72 -8.31 20.64 3.63
CA PHE A 72 -9.41 21.60 3.46
C PHE A 72 -9.92 22.10 4.82
N ALA A 73 -9.86 23.41 5.02
CA ALA A 73 -10.37 24.08 6.20
C ALA A 73 -10.93 25.45 5.80
N THR A 74 -11.90 25.94 6.56
CA THR A 74 -12.46 27.29 6.37
C THR A 74 -12.14 28.22 7.51
N HIS A 75 -11.92 27.68 8.71
CA HIS A 75 -11.62 28.45 9.93
C HIS A 75 -10.66 27.68 10.83
N LYS A 76 -9.93 28.41 11.65
CA LYS A 76 -9.19 27.84 12.79
C LYS A 76 -10.13 27.58 13.97
N LEU A 77 -9.76 26.62 14.80
CA LEU A 77 -10.39 26.37 16.10
C LEU A 77 -9.38 26.57 17.22
N ASP A 78 -9.87 27.04 18.37
CA ASP A 78 -9.13 26.98 19.62
C ASP A 78 -9.36 25.65 20.36
N LYS A 79 -8.72 25.48 21.52
CA LYS A 79 -8.87 24.29 22.37
C LYS A 79 -10.27 24.13 22.97
N ASN A 80 -11.07 25.19 22.98
CA ASN A 80 -12.46 25.19 23.45
C ASN A 80 -13.46 25.01 22.29
N LEU A 81 -12.97 24.67 21.09
CA LEU A 81 -13.75 24.51 19.87
C LEU A 81 -14.42 25.79 19.38
N VAL A 82 -13.91 26.97 19.76
CA VAL A 82 -14.41 28.25 19.30
C VAL A 82 -13.80 28.57 17.93
N TRP A 83 -14.63 29.01 16.99
CA TRP A 83 -14.21 29.45 15.66
C TRP A 83 -13.39 30.74 15.75
N LEU A 84 -12.23 30.75 15.08
CA LEU A 84 -11.29 31.88 15.04
C LEU A 84 -11.21 32.47 13.62
N ALA A 85 -10.02 32.90 13.21
CA ALA A 85 -9.75 33.48 11.90
C ALA A 85 -10.11 32.51 10.75
N THR A 86 -10.54 33.11 9.63
CA THR A 86 -10.80 32.42 8.39
C THR A 86 -9.50 31.86 7.80
N GLU A 87 -9.62 30.73 7.11
CA GLU A 87 -8.55 30.10 6.35
C GLU A 87 -8.76 30.33 4.84
N ASN A 88 -7.67 30.26 4.09
CA ASN A 88 -7.76 30.17 2.64
C ASN A 88 -8.14 28.76 2.24
N ARG A 89 -8.98 28.63 1.22
CA ARG A 89 -9.41 27.34 0.68
C ARG A 89 -9.35 27.31 -0.83
N GLN A 90 -9.21 26.11 -1.37
CA GLN A 90 -9.44 25.80 -2.77
C GLN A 90 -10.70 24.95 -2.87
N GLN A 91 -11.59 25.32 -3.77
CA GLN A 91 -12.79 24.57 -4.09
C GLN A 91 -12.49 23.63 -5.26
N SER A 92 -12.83 22.36 -5.10
CA SER A 92 -12.62 21.31 -6.10
C SER A 92 -13.92 20.90 -6.78
N LEU A 93 -15.05 21.02 -6.06
CA LEU A 93 -16.37 20.69 -6.57
C LEU A 93 -16.89 21.74 -7.56
N GLN A 94 -17.69 21.27 -8.52
CA GLN A 94 -18.25 22.07 -9.62
C GLN A 94 -19.78 22.14 -9.54
N ASP A 95 -20.34 23.22 -10.08
CA ASP A 95 -21.78 23.42 -10.18
C ASP A 95 -22.44 22.29 -10.99
N LEU A 96 -23.67 21.90 -10.59
CA LEU A 96 -24.44 20.88 -11.28
C LEU A 96 -25.90 21.33 -11.46
N SER A 97 -26.20 21.82 -12.66
CA SER A 97 -27.50 22.41 -13.00
C SER A 97 -28.68 21.44 -12.87
N THR A 98 -28.47 20.15 -13.12
CA THR A 98 -29.51 19.11 -13.06
C THR A 98 -30.12 18.93 -11.67
N HIS A 99 -29.38 19.29 -10.61
CA HIS A 99 -29.83 19.20 -9.22
C HIS A 99 -30.02 20.58 -8.57
N GLY A 100 -29.98 21.66 -9.38
CA GLY A 100 -30.00 23.03 -8.86
C GLY A 100 -28.83 23.32 -7.90
N PHE A 101 -27.71 22.62 -8.07
CA PHE A 101 -26.53 22.77 -7.24
C PHE A 101 -25.62 23.88 -7.78
N LYS A 102 -25.29 24.84 -6.92
CA LYS A 102 -24.41 25.96 -7.23
C LYS A 102 -23.54 26.31 -6.04
N LEU A 103 -22.25 26.56 -6.26
CA LEU A 103 -21.31 27.02 -5.25
C LEU A 103 -21.04 28.51 -5.39
N ASN A 104 -20.88 29.18 -4.24
CA ASN A 104 -20.47 30.57 -4.21
C ASN A 104 -18.95 30.65 -4.37
N SER A 105 -18.49 31.43 -5.35
CA SER A 105 -17.07 31.60 -5.66
C SER A 105 -16.36 32.45 -4.60
N ALA A 106 -15.88 31.80 -3.54
CA ALA A 106 -15.09 32.43 -2.47
C ALA A 106 -13.86 31.58 -2.10
N THR A 107 -12.70 32.22 -2.04
CA THR A 107 -11.39 31.59 -1.78
C THR A 107 -10.99 31.56 -0.29
N SER A 108 -11.80 32.13 0.60
CA SER A 108 -11.59 32.11 2.05
C SER A 108 -12.92 32.17 2.80
N GLY A 109 -12.92 31.80 4.09
CA GLY A 109 -14.06 31.95 5.00
C GLY A 109 -15.11 30.86 4.81
N THR A 110 -16.40 31.14 5.02
CA THR A 110 -17.50 30.16 5.04
C THR A 110 -17.79 29.53 3.67
N TYR A 111 -17.93 28.19 3.61
CA TYR A 111 -18.22 27.45 2.38
C TYR A 111 -19.72 27.47 2.13
N SER A 112 -20.18 27.99 0.99
CA SER A 112 -21.60 28.27 0.80
C SER A 112 -22.06 28.03 -0.62
N GLY A 113 -23.37 27.80 -0.75
CA GLY A 113 -23.98 27.52 -2.04
C GLY A 113 -25.48 27.33 -1.93
N LYS A 114 -26.04 26.82 -3.02
CA LYS A 114 -27.45 26.51 -3.21
C LYS A 114 -27.60 25.07 -3.65
N ILE A 115 -28.62 24.38 -3.13
CA ILE A 115 -29.05 23.07 -3.61
C ILE A 115 -30.57 23.07 -3.71
N GLY A 116 -31.10 22.76 -4.91
CA GLY A 116 -32.53 22.87 -5.19
C GLY A 116 -33.10 24.26 -4.93
N ASP A 117 -33.98 24.38 -3.95
CA ASP A 117 -34.67 25.60 -3.55
C ASP A 117 -34.10 26.25 -2.27
N GLY A 118 -33.07 25.68 -1.65
CA GLY A 118 -32.48 26.18 -0.41
C GLY A 118 -30.99 26.50 -0.49
N THR A 119 -30.47 27.16 0.54
CA THR A 119 -29.08 27.61 0.61
C THR A 119 -28.37 27.05 1.83
N PHE A 120 -27.08 26.79 1.72
CA PHE A 120 -26.27 26.26 2.81
C PHE A 120 -25.02 27.12 3.07
N MET A 121 -24.52 27.04 4.30
CA MET A 121 -23.26 27.63 4.74
C MET A 121 -22.56 26.68 5.70
N VAL A 122 -21.24 26.50 5.55
CA VAL A 122 -20.48 25.49 6.28
C VAL A 122 -19.15 26.05 6.76
N ARG A 123 -18.83 25.78 8.03
CA ARG A 123 -17.54 25.99 8.66
C ARG A 123 -16.92 24.64 8.99
N VAL A 124 -15.62 24.54 8.79
CA VAL A 124 -14.82 23.35 9.06
C VAL A 124 -13.45 23.78 9.56
N GLY A 125 -13.00 23.13 10.62
CA GLY A 125 -11.71 23.40 11.25
C GLY A 125 -11.17 22.18 11.95
N LEU A 126 -9.85 22.10 11.99
CA LEU A 126 -9.12 21.06 12.72
C LEU A 126 -9.22 21.31 14.21
N ILE A 127 -9.60 20.29 14.98
CA ILE A 127 -9.63 20.37 16.43
C ILE A 127 -8.18 20.27 16.94
N PRO A 128 -7.67 21.26 17.68
CA PRO A 128 -6.28 21.27 18.13
C PRO A 128 -6.07 20.31 19.31
N TYR A 129 -5.92 19.02 18.99
CA TYR A 129 -5.48 17.97 19.91
C TYR A 129 -3.96 17.85 19.92
N ALA A 130 -3.40 17.37 21.03
CA ALA A 130 -2.02 16.94 21.10
C ALA A 130 -1.97 15.42 20.88
N ASP A 131 -0.94 14.93 20.18
CA ASP A 131 -0.73 13.50 19.99
C ASP A 131 -0.51 12.79 21.33
N ASP A 132 -1.15 11.64 21.53
CA ASP A 132 -0.73 10.71 22.58
C ASP A 132 0.68 10.17 22.22
N PRO A 133 1.70 10.33 23.09
CA PRO A 133 3.03 9.78 22.84
C PRO A 133 3.05 8.24 22.66
N LYS A 134 1.94 7.55 22.95
CA LYS A 134 1.76 6.11 22.75
C LYS A 134 1.23 5.75 21.36
N THR A 135 0.72 6.69 20.56
CA THR A 135 0.20 6.45 19.20
C THR A 135 1.20 6.96 18.17
N THR A 136 2.20 6.13 17.86
CA THR A 136 3.32 6.50 16.96
C THR A 136 3.08 6.21 15.48
N ASN A 137 1.84 5.90 15.10
CA ASN A 137 1.51 5.55 13.72
C ASN A 137 0.43 6.49 13.16
N ILE A 138 -0.22 7.24 14.04
CA ILE A 138 -1.31 8.15 13.75
C ILE A 138 -0.94 9.49 14.37
N ASP A 139 -1.00 10.55 13.57
CA ASP A 139 -0.91 11.93 14.04
C ASP A 139 -2.33 12.35 14.43
N GLU A 140 -2.65 12.19 15.71
CA GLU A 140 -3.97 12.46 16.28
C GLU A 140 -4.30 13.95 16.28
N SER A 141 -3.27 14.82 16.31
CA SER A 141 -3.41 16.27 16.16
C SER A 141 -4.06 16.64 14.82
N LEU A 142 -3.96 15.75 13.85
CA LEU A 142 -4.56 15.84 12.53
C LEU A 142 -5.82 14.98 12.37
N SER A 143 -6.24 14.18 13.35
CA SER A 143 -7.33 13.21 13.17
C SER A 143 -8.74 13.75 13.37
N TYR A 144 -8.94 14.92 13.98
CA TYR A 144 -10.29 15.36 14.36
C TYR A 144 -10.66 16.71 13.76
N LEU A 145 -11.83 16.76 13.13
CA LEU A 145 -12.38 17.97 12.52
C LEU A 145 -13.75 18.26 13.16
N ARG A 146 -14.06 19.54 13.35
CA ARG A 146 -15.43 19.99 13.60
C ARG A 146 -16.02 20.53 12.31
N ILE A 147 -17.25 20.16 12.00
CA ILE A 147 -18.03 20.73 10.89
C ILE A 147 -19.32 21.31 11.47
N GLU A 148 -19.57 22.58 11.20
CA GLU A 148 -20.84 23.23 11.50
C GLU A 148 -21.47 23.67 10.17
N ALA A 149 -22.67 23.18 9.87
CA ALA A 149 -23.40 23.46 8.65
C ALA A 149 -24.77 24.07 8.98
N LEU A 150 -25.09 25.20 8.37
CA LEU A 150 -26.41 25.81 8.39
C LEU A 150 -27.11 25.57 7.05
N GLY A 151 -28.35 25.10 7.10
CA GLY A 151 -29.23 24.98 5.96
C GLY A 151 -30.44 25.87 6.13
N LYS A 152 -30.79 26.60 5.06
CA LYS A 152 -31.93 27.53 5.03
C LYS A 152 -32.92 27.15 3.92
N TYR A 153 -34.18 27.04 4.30
CA TYR A 153 -35.31 26.93 3.38
C TYR A 153 -36.45 27.83 3.84
N ASP A 154 -36.80 28.84 3.02
CA ASP A 154 -37.71 29.92 3.41
C ASP A 154 -37.22 30.58 4.71
N ALA A 155 -38.07 30.76 5.72
CA ALA A 155 -37.68 31.28 7.04
C ALA A 155 -37.11 30.22 8.02
N ALA A 156 -37.07 28.94 7.63
CA ALA A 156 -36.56 27.88 8.49
C ALA A 156 -35.05 27.72 8.32
N VAL A 157 -34.31 27.80 9.43
CA VAL A 157 -32.87 27.53 9.47
C VAL A 157 -32.60 26.40 10.45
N ARG A 158 -31.81 25.41 10.00
CA ARG A 158 -31.33 24.31 10.83
C ARG A 158 -29.81 24.29 10.83
N ARG A 159 -29.26 23.84 11.95
CA ARG A 159 -27.82 23.70 12.18
C ARG A 159 -27.51 22.24 12.45
N VAL A 160 -26.53 21.73 11.72
CA VAL A 160 -25.85 20.47 11.99
C VAL A 160 -24.46 20.79 12.55
N ASP A 161 -24.14 20.28 13.74
CA ASP A 161 -22.80 20.34 14.33
C ASP A 161 -22.28 18.91 14.48
N ALA A 162 -21.13 18.64 13.89
CA ALA A 162 -20.56 17.30 13.79
C ALA A 162 -19.07 17.28 14.11
N VAL A 163 -18.62 16.17 14.71
CA VAL A 163 -17.21 15.85 14.88
C VAL A 163 -16.89 14.67 13.98
N ILE A 164 -15.89 14.87 13.13
CA ILE A 164 -15.45 13.91 12.13
C ILE A 164 -14.08 13.36 12.53
N ASN A 165 -13.94 12.04 12.49
CA ASN A 165 -12.66 11.35 12.52
C ASN A 165 -12.10 11.29 11.09
N ARG A 166 -10.96 11.92 10.86
CA ARG A 166 -10.14 11.73 9.68
C ARG A 166 -9.17 10.57 9.95
N ARG A 167 -9.40 9.46 9.26
CA ARG A 167 -8.57 8.25 9.27
C ARG A 167 -7.60 8.28 8.11
N TYR A 168 -6.44 7.66 8.30
CA TYR A 168 -5.37 7.58 7.30
C TYR A 168 -5.02 6.14 6.97
N PRO A 169 -5.77 5.48 6.09
CA PRO A 169 -5.62 4.05 5.86
C PRO A 169 -4.21 3.60 5.49
N ALA A 170 -3.53 4.33 4.60
CA ALA A 170 -2.15 4.02 4.21
C ALA A 170 -1.14 4.14 5.38
N ARG A 171 -1.56 4.68 6.54
CA ARG A 171 -0.76 4.86 7.75
C ARG A 171 -1.25 4.03 8.94
N GLU A 172 -2.40 3.40 8.80
CA GLU A 172 -3.04 2.62 9.85
C GLU A 172 -2.99 1.12 9.54
N PHE A 173 -3.16 0.76 8.26
CA PHE A 173 -3.30 -0.61 7.84
C PHE A 173 -1.98 -1.14 7.30
N LEU A 174 -1.56 -2.31 7.80
CA LEU A 174 -0.56 -3.12 7.12
C LEU A 174 -1.11 -3.59 5.77
N MET A 175 -2.37 -4.03 5.75
CA MET A 175 -3.07 -4.43 4.53
C MET A 175 -4.51 -3.95 4.56
N TYR A 176 -4.93 -3.34 3.47
CA TYR A 176 -6.32 -2.94 3.21
C TYR A 176 -6.74 -3.51 1.85
N ASP A 177 -7.91 -4.14 1.79
CA ASP A 177 -8.51 -4.58 0.54
C ASP A 177 -10.00 -4.17 0.49
N GLY A 178 -10.40 -3.42 -0.54
CA GLY A 178 -11.78 -3.00 -0.79
C GLY A 178 -12.73 -4.16 -1.18
N GLY A 179 -12.19 -5.37 -1.33
CA GLY A 179 -12.92 -6.63 -1.51
C GLY A 179 -12.58 -7.61 -0.40
N VAL A 180 -12.23 -8.84 -0.79
CA VAL A 180 -11.81 -9.87 0.17
C VAL A 180 -10.29 -9.78 0.35
N LEU A 181 -9.86 -9.52 1.58
CA LEU A 181 -8.44 -9.60 1.96
C LEU A 181 -8.06 -11.07 2.16
N SER A 182 -7.34 -11.63 1.19
CA SER A 182 -6.79 -12.99 1.29
C SER A 182 -5.36 -13.00 1.83
N MET A 183 -5.19 -13.66 2.98
CA MET A 183 -3.90 -13.96 3.58
C MET A 183 -3.50 -15.42 3.38
N VAL A 184 -4.07 -16.11 2.39
CA VAL A 184 -3.68 -17.48 2.05
C VAL A 184 -2.56 -17.43 1.01
N TYR A 185 -1.31 -17.39 1.47
CA TYR A 185 -0.12 -17.27 0.64
C TYR A 185 0.78 -18.50 0.74
N GLY A 186 1.40 -18.89 -0.39
CA GLY A 186 2.43 -19.93 -0.44
C GLY A 186 2.16 -20.98 -1.52
N LEU A 187 2.71 -22.18 -1.33
CA LEU A 187 2.42 -23.36 -2.15
C LEU A 187 2.01 -24.55 -1.26
N PRO A 188 1.31 -25.55 -1.82
CA PRO A 188 1.03 -26.82 -1.14
C PRO A 188 2.32 -27.55 -0.76
N ASN A 189 2.27 -28.38 0.30
CA ASN A 189 3.35 -29.23 0.77
C ASN A 189 4.63 -28.49 1.21
N LEU A 190 4.49 -27.29 1.75
CA LEU A 190 5.58 -26.51 2.34
C LEU A 190 5.28 -26.17 3.81
N SER A 191 6.30 -26.17 4.65
CA SER A 191 6.18 -25.87 6.09
C SER A 191 6.67 -24.47 6.48
N ASN A 192 7.16 -23.69 5.52
CA ASN A 192 7.56 -22.31 5.76
C ASN A 192 6.39 -21.45 6.28
N LYS A 193 6.73 -20.29 6.84
CA LYS A 193 5.79 -19.37 7.48
C LYS A 193 5.89 -17.99 6.87
N ASN A 194 4.74 -17.38 6.57
CA ASN A 194 4.67 -15.95 6.32
C ASN A 194 4.32 -15.23 7.62
N VAL A 195 4.90 -14.04 7.80
CA VAL A 195 4.67 -13.22 8.99
C VAL A 195 4.07 -11.88 8.56
N PHE A 196 3.02 -11.48 9.26
CA PHE A 196 2.37 -10.18 9.14
C PHE A 196 2.50 -9.51 10.50
N SER A 197 3.04 -8.30 10.52
CA SER A 197 3.36 -7.66 11.79
C SER A 197 3.15 -6.16 11.80
N THR A 198 2.67 -5.68 12.96
CA THR A 198 2.46 -4.28 13.31
C THR A 198 1.40 -3.64 12.39
N GLY A 199 0.34 -3.05 12.94
CA GLY A 199 -0.72 -2.40 12.17
C GLY A 199 -2.03 -3.18 12.08
N HIS A 200 -2.96 -2.66 11.28
CA HIS A 200 -4.30 -3.22 11.10
C HIS A 200 -4.42 -4.04 9.81
N LEU A 201 -5.30 -5.05 9.83
CA LEU A 201 -5.75 -5.77 8.64
C LEU A 201 -7.20 -5.39 8.35
N TYR A 202 -7.51 -5.07 7.09
CA TYR A 202 -8.88 -4.77 6.69
C TYR A 202 -9.28 -5.39 5.36
N GLY A 203 -10.44 -6.02 5.36
CA GLY A 203 -11.13 -6.50 4.16
C GLY A 203 -12.57 -6.03 4.16
N HIS A 204 -12.96 -5.22 3.16
CA HIS A 204 -14.29 -4.64 3.13
C HIS A 204 -15.39 -5.71 2.91
N LYS A 205 -15.17 -6.66 2.01
CA LYS A 205 -16.09 -7.79 1.75
C LYS A 205 -15.75 -9.06 2.54
N GLY A 206 -14.73 -9.00 3.40
CA GLY A 206 -14.33 -10.10 4.28
C GLY A 206 -12.82 -10.28 4.35
N ILE A 207 -12.39 -11.06 5.35
CA ILE A 207 -11.00 -11.48 5.52
C ILE A 207 -10.96 -13.00 5.50
N GLU A 208 -10.00 -13.55 4.76
CA GLU A 208 -9.70 -14.98 4.83
C GLU A 208 -8.24 -15.22 5.18
N ILE A 209 -8.01 -16.07 6.20
CA ILE A 209 -6.68 -16.41 6.69
C ILE A 209 -6.60 -17.90 7.01
N GLY A 210 -5.47 -18.50 6.65
CA GLY A 210 -5.26 -19.92 6.79
C GLY A 210 -4.07 -20.40 6.00
N ARG A 211 -3.75 -21.68 6.17
CA ARG A 211 -2.80 -22.37 5.28
C ARG A 211 -3.46 -22.73 3.95
N ILE A 212 -2.62 -22.98 2.96
CA ILE A 212 -3.04 -23.55 1.67
C ILE A 212 -3.54 -24.98 1.89
N MET A 213 -4.74 -25.28 1.38
CA MET A 213 -5.37 -26.61 1.46
C MET A 213 -6.03 -27.03 0.14
N LEU A 214 -6.24 -26.09 -0.79
CA LEU A 214 -6.93 -26.33 -2.05
C LEU A 214 -6.11 -25.82 -3.26
N SER A 215 -6.39 -26.40 -4.43
CA SER A 215 -5.99 -25.90 -5.75
C SER A 215 -7.19 -25.96 -6.69
N ALA A 216 -7.69 -24.80 -7.13
CA ALA A 216 -8.93 -24.68 -7.91
C ALA A 216 -10.16 -25.37 -7.24
N HIS A 217 -10.21 -25.30 -5.91
CA HIS A 217 -11.11 -25.97 -4.97
C HIS A 217 -11.00 -27.51 -4.91
N SER A 218 -9.91 -28.08 -5.41
CA SER A 218 -9.58 -29.49 -5.20
C SER A 218 -8.61 -29.64 -4.02
N PRO A 219 -8.80 -30.62 -3.11
CA PRO A 219 -7.89 -30.86 -2.00
C PRO A 219 -6.44 -31.09 -2.44
N VAL A 220 -5.50 -30.47 -1.75
CA VAL A 220 -4.05 -30.67 -1.89
C VAL A 220 -3.42 -30.82 -0.51
N GLY A 221 -2.18 -31.30 -0.46
CA GLY A 221 -1.46 -31.37 0.82
C GLY A 221 -1.24 -29.98 1.42
N HIS A 222 -1.26 -29.92 2.75
CA HIS A 222 -1.18 -28.65 3.49
C HIS A 222 0.07 -27.87 3.12
N GLY A 223 -0.08 -26.56 2.91
CA GLY A 223 1.02 -25.67 2.57
C GLY A 223 1.40 -24.69 3.67
N THR A 224 2.09 -23.63 3.24
CA THR A 224 2.62 -22.54 4.06
C THR A 224 1.60 -22.00 5.07
N THR A 225 2.06 -21.74 6.29
CA THR A 225 1.23 -21.18 7.38
C THR A 225 1.39 -19.66 7.50
N GLN A 226 0.43 -19.01 8.16
CA GLN A 226 0.43 -17.56 8.38
C GLN A 226 0.51 -17.30 9.88
N GLU A 227 1.38 -16.36 10.28
CA GLU A 227 1.50 -15.91 11.67
C GLU A 227 1.27 -14.41 11.74
N LEU A 228 0.57 -14.00 12.80
CA LEU A 228 0.25 -12.61 13.10
C LEU A 228 1.07 -12.19 14.31
N SER A 229 1.94 -11.19 14.16
CA SER A 229 2.83 -10.75 15.24
C SER A 229 2.60 -9.27 15.56
N ASP A 230 2.38 -8.95 16.82
CA ASP A 230 2.19 -7.56 17.27
C ASP A 230 1.08 -6.80 16.51
N MET A 231 -0.02 -7.47 16.19
CA MET A 231 -1.13 -6.88 15.43
C MET A 231 -1.94 -5.92 16.29
N ASN A 232 -2.38 -4.81 15.69
CA ASN A 232 -3.26 -3.85 16.35
C ASN A 232 -4.73 -4.27 16.26
N ALA A 233 -5.21 -4.65 15.08
CA ALA A 233 -6.55 -5.21 14.89
C ALA A 233 -6.70 -5.98 13.58
N ILE A 234 -7.70 -6.87 13.55
CA ILE A 234 -8.24 -7.50 12.36
C ILE A 234 -9.67 -6.99 12.19
N ILE A 235 -9.99 -6.38 11.05
CA ILE A 235 -11.25 -5.65 10.87
C ILE A 235 -11.91 -6.10 9.57
N SER A 236 -13.12 -6.63 9.65
CA SER A 236 -13.96 -6.87 8.47
C SER A 236 -15.03 -5.79 8.35
N GLY A 237 -15.25 -5.31 7.13
CA GLY A 237 -16.28 -4.33 6.80
C GLY A 237 -17.68 -4.95 6.78
N ALA A 238 -18.21 -5.22 5.59
CA ALA A 238 -19.52 -5.85 5.39
C ALA A 238 -19.45 -7.40 5.42
N GLY A 239 -18.27 -7.99 5.28
CA GLY A 239 -18.08 -9.45 5.24
C GLY A 239 -17.80 -10.10 6.59
N GLY A 240 -17.57 -11.42 6.57
CA GLY A 240 -17.10 -12.18 7.72
C GLY A 240 -15.56 -12.29 7.80
N ILE A 241 -15.08 -12.83 8.92
CA ILE A 241 -13.67 -13.22 9.12
C ILE A 241 -13.61 -14.75 9.12
N PHE A 242 -12.93 -15.31 8.12
CA PHE A 242 -12.85 -16.75 7.87
C PHE A 242 -11.46 -17.27 8.22
N ILE A 243 -11.39 -18.12 9.24
CA ILE A 243 -10.18 -18.79 9.72
C ILE A 243 -10.26 -20.27 9.31
N TYR A 244 -9.45 -20.67 8.34
CA TYR A 244 -9.50 -22.04 7.79
C TYR A 244 -8.55 -23.02 8.49
N SER A 245 -7.56 -22.53 9.24
CA SER A 245 -6.65 -23.35 10.04
C SER A 245 -6.18 -22.56 11.26
N PRO A 246 -5.80 -23.18 12.39
CA PRO A 246 -5.34 -22.45 13.56
C PRO A 246 -4.18 -21.49 13.25
N ILE A 247 -4.27 -20.26 13.74
CA ILE A 247 -3.31 -19.18 13.51
C ILE A 247 -2.68 -18.76 14.83
N GLN A 248 -1.34 -18.71 14.87
CA GLN A 248 -0.64 -18.06 15.98
C GLN A 248 -0.74 -16.55 15.81
N ALA A 249 -1.27 -15.88 16.83
CA ALA A 249 -1.48 -14.45 16.83
C ALA A 249 -0.95 -13.81 18.10
N GLN A 250 -0.28 -12.68 17.95
CA GLN A 250 0.09 -11.79 19.03
C GLN A 250 -0.58 -10.44 18.76
N PHE A 251 -1.34 -9.96 19.73
CA PHE A 251 -2.08 -8.70 19.65
C PHE A 251 -1.54 -7.69 20.64
N ARG A 252 -1.53 -6.42 20.26
CA ARG A 252 -1.21 -5.31 21.15
C ARG A 252 -2.24 -4.21 20.99
N GLU A 253 -2.90 -3.88 22.09
CA GLU A 253 -3.91 -2.82 22.12
C GLU A 253 -3.32 -1.46 21.73
N ARG A 254 -2.16 -1.10 22.29
CA ARG A 254 -1.40 0.12 21.96
C ARG A 254 0.08 -0.04 22.25
N ARG A 255 0.94 0.77 21.61
CA ARG A 255 2.39 0.73 21.83
C ARG A 255 2.71 0.97 23.32
N GLY A 256 3.71 0.24 23.83
CA GLY A 256 4.10 0.27 25.24
C GLY A 256 3.30 -0.67 26.16
N PHE A 257 2.21 -1.28 25.69
CA PHE A 257 1.50 -2.31 26.44
C PHE A 257 2.03 -3.71 26.11
N PRO A 258 2.00 -4.65 27.07
CA PRO A 258 2.36 -6.04 26.80
C PRO A 258 1.49 -6.61 25.68
N ALA A 259 2.12 -7.34 24.77
CA ALA A 259 1.37 -8.05 23.74
C ALA A 259 0.76 -9.33 24.31
N ARG A 260 -0.45 -9.66 23.89
CA ARG A 260 -1.17 -10.88 24.25
C ARG A 260 -1.02 -11.91 23.13
N THR A 261 -0.49 -13.08 23.47
CA THR A 261 -0.41 -14.21 22.54
C THR A 261 -1.65 -15.09 22.67
N ALA A 262 -2.20 -15.52 21.53
CA ALA A 262 -3.32 -16.44 21.45
C ALA A 262 -3.22 -17.30 20.17
N THR A 263 -3.85 -18.46 20.19
CA THR A 263 -4.12 -19.23 18.97
C THR A 263 -5.55 -18.97 18.55
N ILE A 264 -5.76 -18.37 17.37
CA ILE A 264 -7.09 -18.21 16.80
C ILE A 264 -7.51 -19.56 16.22
N PRO A 265 -8.60 -20.18 16.69
CA PRO A 265 -9.03 -21.48 16.19
C PRO A 265 -9.64 -21.36 14.79
N THR A 266 -9.72 -22.50 14.08
CA THR A 266 -10.56 -22.59 12.88
C THR A 266 -12.00 -22.27 13.25
N ASN A 267 -12.66 -21.40 12.49
CA ASN A 267 -14.07 -21.05 12.69
C ASN A 267 -14.94 -21.40 11.48
N THR A 268 -14.35 -21.81 10.36
CA THR A 268 -15.09 -22.16 9.13
C THR A 268 -14.37 -23.25 8.35
N THR A 269 -15.15 -24.10 7.69
CA THR A 269 -14.68 -25.04 6.68
C THR A 269 -15.12 -24.57 5.30
N PHE A 270 -14.20 -24.49 4.34
CA PHE A 270 -14.55 -24.07 2.98
C PHE A 270 -15.31 -25.18 2.23
N PRO A 271 -16.48 -24.91 1.63
CA PRO A 271 -17.26 -25.92 0.91
C PRO A 271 -16.69 -26.14 -0.50
N THR A 272 -15.89 -27.20 -0.67
CA THR A 272 -15.24 -27.52 -1.96
C THR A 272 -16.24 -27.74 -3.12
N GLY A 273 -17.45 -28.22 -2.81
CA GLY A 273 -18.58 -28.35 -3.74
C GLY A 273 -19.64 -27.25 -3.65
N GLY A 274 -19.27 -26.07 -3.14
CA GLY A 274 -20.20 -24.96 -2.91
C GLY A 274 -20.89 -24.42 -4.16
N THR A 275 -21.96 -23.66 -3.95
CA THR A 275 -22.82 -23.11 -5.00
C THR A 275 -22.38 -21.70 -5.38
N PHE A 276 -22.20 -21.46 -6.68
CA PHE A 276 -21.77 -20.18 -7.25
C PHE A 276 -22.83 -19.64 -8.22
N SER A 277 -22.80 -18.34 -8.50
CA SER A 277 -23.67 -17.73 -9.52
C SER A 277 -23.31 -18.18 -10.93
N SER A 278 -22.03 -18.45 -11.19
CA SER A 278 -21.53 -19.02 -12.46
C SER A 278 -20.13 -19.64 -12.29
N PRO A 279 -19.68 -20.48 -13.24
CA PRO A 279 -18.29 -20.96 -13.27
C PRO A 279 -17.26 -19.83 -13.35
N GLN A 280 -17.62 -18.70 -13.97
CA GLN A 280 -16.75 -17.54 -14.09
C GLN A 280 -16.67 -16.74 -12.79
N ALA A 281 -17.80 -16.56 -12.10
CA ALA A 281 -17.83 -15.92 -10.78
C ALA A 281 -17.00 -16.71 -9.76
N ARG A 282 -17.09 -18.05 -9.79
CA ARG A 282 -16.21 -18.94 -9.01
C ARG A 282 -14.72 -18.67 -9.26
N LYS A 283 -14.32 -18.48 -10.52
CA LYS A 283 -12.92 -18.16 -10.92
C LYS A 283 -12.48 -16.75 -10.53
N ASN A 284 -13.43 -15.86 -10.28
CA ASN A 284 -13.22 -14.45 -9.98
C ASN A 284 -13.40 -14.12 -8.49
N GLY A 285 -13.41 -15.14 -7.63
CA GLY A 285 -13.34 -14.97 -6.19
C GLY A 285 -14.68 -14.84 -5.50
N GLU A 286 -15.77 -15.24 -6.18
CA GLU A 286 -17.06 -15.33 -5.52
C GLU A 286 -17.00 -16.33 -4.37
N MET A 287 -17.43 -15.89 -3.19
CA MET A 287 -17.63 -16.78 -2.05
C MET A 287 -18.83 -17.71 -2.33
N PRO A 288 -18.73 -19.01 -2.04
CA PRO A 288 -19.86 -19.92 -2.21
C PRO A 288 -21.05 -19.48 -1.36
N LYS A 289 -22.28 -19.63 -1.89
CA LYS A 289 -23.52 -19.17 -1.24
C LYS A 289 -23.68 -19.67 0.19
N GLU A 290 -23.14 -20.84 0.49
CA GLU A 290 -23.18 -21.48 1.80
C GLU A 290 -22.43 -20.68 2.88
N ILE A 291 -21.45 -19.85 2.50
CA ILE A 291 -20.64 -19.05 3.44
C ILE A 291 -20.59 -17.56 3.09
N ALA A 292 -21.18 -17.11 1.97
CA ALA A 292 -21.14 -15.72 1.51
C ALA A 292 -21.72 -14.74 2.55
N ASP A 293 -22.81 -15.12 3.22
CA ASP A 293 -23.48 -14.31 4.25
C ASP A 293 -23.15 -14.75 5.68
N ALA A 294 -22.33 -15.80 5.83
CA ALA A 294 -22.01 -16.37 7.12
C ALA A 294 -21.27 -15.36 8.01
N ASN A 295 -21.49 -15.48 9.33
CA ASN A 295 -20.73 -14.76 10.34
C ASN A 295 -20.15 -15.80 11.31
N PRO A 296 -19.03 -16.42 10.96
CA PRO A 296 -18.51 -17.52 11.75
C PRO A 296 -18.05 -17.02 13.13
N ASP A 297 -18.33 -17.80 14.17
CA ASP A 297 -18.05 -17.39 15.54
C ASP A 297 -16.56 -17.15 15.78
N LEU A 298 -16.26 -16.15 16.60
CA LEU A 298 -14.91 -15.81 17.03
C LEU A 298 -14.81 -15.90 18.56
N PRO A 299 -13.64 -16.27 19.11
CA PRO A 299 -13.46 -16.32 20.56
C PRO A 299 -13.74 -14.97 21.21
N GLU A 300 -14.61 -14.94 22.22
CA GLU A 300 -15.05 -13.72 22.91
C GLU A 300 -13.86 -12.92 23.44
N GLU A 301 -12.84 -13.62 23.94
CA GLU A 301 -11.65 -13.03 24.52
C GLU A 301 -10.76 -12.29 23.51
N LEU A 302 -11.00 -12.43 22.20
CA LEU A 302 -10.29 -11.75 21.12
C LEU A 302 -11.05 -10.56 20.52
N ARG A 303 -12.31 -10.33 20.92
CA ARG A 303 -13.13 -9.20 20.45
C ARG A 303 -12.49 -7.81 20.58
N PRO A 304 -11.60 -7.51 21.56
CA PRO A 304 -10.92 -6.22 21.59
C PRO A 304 -10.06 -5.93 20.34
N TRP A 305 -9.56 -6.97 19.67
CA TRP A 305 -8.69 -6.85 18.50
C TRP A 305 -9.32 -7.34 17.20
N ILE A 306 -10.34 -8.17 17.27
CA ILE A 306 -11.04 -8.71 16.10
C ILE A 306 -12.41 -8.07 16.01
N LYS A 307 -12.61 -7.26 14.97
CA LYS A 307 -13.84 -6.51 14.70
C LYS A 307 -14.48 -7.04 13.43
N GLU A 308 -15.73 -7.44 13.52
CA GLU A 308 -16.49 -8.05 12.44
C GLU A 308 -17.58 -7.11 11.92
N LYS A 309 -18.38 -7.57 10.96
CA LYS A 309 -19.42 -6.74 10.32
C LYS A 309 -20.40 -6.08 11.28
N ASN A 310 -20.65 -6.69 12.43
CA ASN A 310 -21.57 -6.19 13.44
C ASN A 310 -21.03 -4.95 14.19
N ASP A 311 -19.72 -4.72 14.16
CA ASP A 311 -19.07 -3.54 14.73
C ASP A 311 -19.25 -2.28 13.86
N LYS A 312 -19.88 -2.42 12.68
CA LYS A 312 -20.24 -1.33 11.74
C LYS A 312 -19.05 -0.44 11.35
N MET A 313 -17.85 -1.00 11.36
CA MET A 313 -16.63 -0.31 10.91
C MET A 313 -16.48 -0.44 9.39
N SER A 314 -17.14 0.45 8.65
CA SER A 314 -16.95 0.59 7.21
C SER A 314 -16.04 1.76 6.91
N MET A 315 -14.92 1.47 6.23
CA MET A 315 -14.03 2.47 5.66
C MET A 315 -14.10 2.28 4.14
N ASN A 316 -14.83 3.15 3.46
CA ASN A 316 -14.77 3.25 2.01
C ASN A 316 -13.73 4.32 1.66
N LEU A 317 -12.88 4.00 0.69
CA LEU A 317 -11.80 4.86 0.24
C LEU A 317 -12.08 5.31 -1.18
N GLU A 318 -11.82 6.59 -1.44
CA GLU A 318 -11.89 7.15 -2.79
C GLU A 318 -10.57 6.96 -3.53
N GLU A 319 -10.63 7.21 -4.84
CA GLU A 319 -9.43 7.31 -5.66
C GLU A 319 -8.50 8.43 -5.17
N PRO A 320 -7.17 8.22 -5.21
CA PRO A 320 -6.20 9.28 -5.02
C PRO A 320 -6.40 10.44 -6.02
N THR A 321 -5.92 11.63 -5.65
CA THR A 321 -6.09 12.85 -6.46
C THR A 321 -5.14 12.90 -7.67
N PHE A 322 -5.32 12.00 -8.65
CA PHE A 322 -4.45 11.88 -9.84
C PHE A 322 -4.25 13.21 -10.58
N THR A 323 -5.31 14.01 -10.73
CA THR A 323 -5.24 15.34 -11.36
C THR A 323 -4.26 16.27 -10.65
N THR A 324 -4.29 16.31 -9.31
CA THR A 324 -3.40 17.13 -8.50
C THR A 324 -1.95 16.66 -8.66
N TYR A 325 -1.69 15.36 -8.50
CA TYR A 325 -0.36 14.78 -8.73
C TYR A 325 0.19 15.14 -10.11
N LYS A 326 -0.63 14.97 -11.15
CA LYS A 326 -0.27 15.29 -12.54
C LYS A 326 0.07 16.76 -12.74
N SER A 327 -0.70 17.66 -12.13
CA SER A 327 -0.47 19.09 -12.23
C SER A 327 0.84 19.51 -11.55
N ASP A 328 1.13 18.97 -10.37
CA ASP A 328 2.34 19.30 -9.61
C ASP A 328 3.59 18.70 -10.25
N ALA A 329 3.48 17.50 -10.84
CA ALA A 329 4.56 16.85 -11.59
C ALA A 329 5.00 17.66 -12.82
N LYS A 330 4.09 18.42 -13.45
CA LYS A 330 4.38 19.27 -14.61
C LYS A 330 5.10 20.57 -14.27
N THR A 331 5.18 20.93 -12.98
CA THR A 331 5.96 22.09 -12.57
C THR A 331 7.46 21.81 -12.71
N PRO A 332 8.33 22.83 -12.79
CA PRO A 332 9.79 22.62 -12.79
C PRO A 332 10.34 21.92 -11.54
N LYS A 333 9.51 21.78 -10.50
CA LYS A 333 9.83 21.11 -9.24
C LYS A 333 9.41 19.64 -9.23
N GLY A 334 8.66 19.16 -10.21
CA GLY A 334 8.24 17.76 -10.33
C GLY A 334 8.92 17.05 -11.50
N LEU A 335 8.62 15.76 -11.68
CA LEU A 335 8.99 15.00 -12.86
C LEU A 335 7.74 14.42 -13.53
N PHE A 336 7.51 14.78 -14.78
CA PHE A 336 6.35 14.35 -15.56
C PHE A 336 6.78 13.61 -16.82
N PHE A 337 6.20 12.43 -17.04
CA PHE A 337 6.37 11.63 -18.24
C PHE A 337 5.03 11.49 -18.95
N SER A 338 4.90 12.08 -20.14
CA SER A 338 3.67 11.96 -20.94
C SER A 338 3.57 10.61 -21.63
N LYS A 339 2.39 10.30 -22.17
CA LYS A 339 2.14 9.10 -22.98
C LYS A 339 3.02 9.05 -24.23
N THR A 340 3.45 10.20 -24.73
CA THR A 340 4.33 10.35 -25.90
C THR A 340 5.79 10.58 -25.52
N ASP A 341 6.16 10.47 -24.24
CA ASP A 341 7.55 10.66 -23.80
C ASP A 341 8.48 9.72 -24.57
N SER A 342 9.59 10.25 -25.05
CA SER A 342 10.61 9.49 -25.79
C SER A 342 11.99 9.65 -25.15
N SER A 343 12.02 10.04 -23.87
CA SER A 343 13.26 10.12 -23.11
C SER A 343 13.95 8.76 -23.04
N ASN A 344 15.22 8.74 -22.68
CA ASN A 344 15.96 7.50 -22.45
C ASN A 344 15.43 6.65 -21.28
N LYS A 345 14.46 7.17 -20.51
CA LYS A 345 13.73 6.43 -19.47
C LYS A 345 12.49 5.73 -20.00
N SER A 346 11.95 6.18 -21.14
CA SER A 346 10.83 5.51 -21.79
C SER A 346 11.33 4.22 -22.44
N ILE A 347 10.75 3.10 -22.02
CA ILE A 347 11.12 1.76 -22.42
C ILE A 347 9.91 0.93 -22.85
N LYS A 348 10.18 -0.10 -23.66
CA LYS A 348 9.35 -1.27 -23.86
C LYS A 348 9.73 -2.30 -22.81
N TYR A 349 8.86 -2.50 -21.83
CA TYR A 349 9.08 -3.47 -20.78
C TYR A 349 8.51 -4.82 -21.18
N ARG A 350 9.35 -5.84 -21.19
CA ARG A 350 8.98 -7.20 -21.57
C ARG A 350 7.98 -7.77 -20.57
N MET A 351 6.92 -8.39 -21.09
CA MET A 351 5.86 -9.02 -20.30
C MET A 351 5.67 -10.49 -20.69
N PRO A 352 5.31 -11.37 -19.74
CA PRO A 352 4.89 -12.71 -20.07
C PRO A 352 3.56 -12.69 -20.83
N SER A 353 3.28 -13.77 -21.58
CA SER A 353 2.04 -13.92 -22.33
C SER A 353 0.79 -13.74 -21.44
N GLY A 354 -0.26 -13.11 -21.96
CA GLY A 354 -1.53 -12.87 -21.27
C GLY A 354 -1.57 -11.62 -20.36
N TRP A 355 -0.46 -10.90 -20.20
CA TRP A 355 -0.40 -9.68 -19.38
C TRP A 355 -0.81 -8.40 -20.11
N THR A 356 -0.85 -8.41 -21.44
CA THR A 356 -1.26 -7.27 -22.24
C THR A 356 -2.54 -7.60 -23.01
N LYS A 357 -3.37 -6.57 -23.24
CA LYS A 357 -4.67 -6.72 -23.89
C LYS A 357 -4.59 -7.25 -25.32
N ASP A 358 -3.56 -6.85 -26.03
CA ASP A 358 -3.26 -7.22 -27.41
C ASP A 358 -2.32 -8.43 -27.51
N ASN A 359 -1.98 -9.07 -26.39
CA ASN A 359 -0.92 -10.07 -26.29
C ASN A 359 0.44 -9.60 -26.83
N SER A 360 0.67 -8.28 -26.95
CA SER A 360 2.01 -7.73 -27.16
C SER A 360 3.01 -8.29 -26.14
N PRO A 361 4.22 -8.68 -26.56
CA PRO A 361 5.25 -9.18 -25.65
C PRO A 361 5.84 -8.07 -24.76
N THR A 362 5.41 -6.82 -24.93
CA THR A 362 5.92 -5.65 -24.21
C THR A 362 4.81 -4.65 -23.90
N LEU A 363 5.01 -3.82 -22.88
CA LEU A 363 4.21 -2.63 -22.60
C LEU A 363 5.09 -1.38 -22.58
N ASP A 364 4.49 -0.21 -22.81
CA ASP A 364 5.18 1.07 -22.63
C ASP A 364 5.30 1.42 -21.15
N ALA A 365 6.52 1.68 -20.70
CA ALA A 365 6.82 2.05 -19.32
C ALA A 365 7.90 3.13 -19.22
N VAL A 366 8.01 3.73 -18.04
CA VAL A 366 9.13 4.57 -17.62
C VAL A 366 9.97 3.77 -16.62
N TYR A 367 11.27 3.63 -16.89
CA TYR A 367 12.22 2.96 -15.99
C TYR A 367 12.85 3.96 -15.03
N LEU A 368 12.48 3.86 -13.75
CA LEU A 368 12.95 4.69 -12.65
C LEU A 368 13.88 3.87 -11.74
N ASP A 369 15.16 3.90 -12.05
CA ASP A 369 16.20 3.31 -11.22
C ASP A 369 16.89 4.41 -10.42
N PHE A 370 16.64 4.44 -9.12
CA PHE A 370 17.28 5.42 -8.23
C PHE A 370 18.73 5.04 -7.88
N GLY A 371 19.19 3.87 -8.34
CA GLY A 371 20.50 3.34 -8.00
C GLY A 371 20.48 2.66 -6.64
N SER A 372 21.63 2.09 -6.31
CA SER A 372 21.91 1.44 -5.04
C SER A 372 23.19 2.01 -4.45
N ASN A 373 23.63 1.48 -3.31
CA ASN A 373 24.96 1.76 -2.78
C ASN A 373 26.08 1.24 -3.71
N LEU A 374 25.74 0.36 -4.65
CA LEU A 374 26.68 -0.31 -5.54
C LEU A 374 26.92 0.42 -6.86
N ARG A 375 25.92 1.16 -7.33
CA ARG A 375 25.93 1.85 -8.63
C ARG A 375 24.97 3.03 -8.66
N THR A 376 25.27 4.00 -9.51
CA THR A 376 24.40 5.15 -9.77
C THR A 376 23.15 4.74 -10.54
N GLY A 377 22.01 5.36 -10.19
CA GLY A 377 20.74 5.21 -10.89
C GLY A 377 20.64 6.05 -12.17
N ASN A 378 19.50 5.94 -12.86
CA ASN A 378 19.16 6.75 -14.03
C ASN A 378 18.25 7.95 -13.70
N VAL A 379 17.78 8.08 -12.45
CA VAL A 379 16.92 9.17 -11.99
C VAL A 379 17.74 10.27 -11.33
N THR A 380 17.45 11.52 -11.68
CA THR A 380 17.98 12.70 -11.01
C THR A 380 16.80 13.56 -10.56
N LEU A 381 16.69 13.81 -9.27
CA LEU A 381 15.63 14.64 -8.71
C LEU A 381 16.02 16.13 -8.72
N PRO A 382 15.08 17.05 -9.03
CA PRO A 382 15.33 18.49 -8.92
C PRO A 382 15.84 18.90 -7.53
N ALA A 383 16.66 19.96 -7.48
CA ALA A 383 17.16 20.49 -6.20
C ALA A 383 16.02 20.93 -5.28
N ASN A 384 15.01 21.60 -5.85
CA ASN A 384 13.78 22.06 -5.19
C ASN A 384 12.59 21.13 -5.45
N PHE A 385 12.85 19.81 -5.53
CA PHE A 385 11.85 18.78 -5.81
C PHE A 385 10.63 18.92 -4.90
N ASN A 386 9.44 18.92 -5.50
CA ASN A 386 8.16 19.03 -4.79
C ASN A 386 7.62 17.69 -4.29
N GLY A 387 8.37 16.60 -4.47
CA GLY A 387 7.99 15.27 -4.02
C GLY A 387 7.19 14.46 -5.04
N VAL A 388 6.93 14.92 -6.27
CA VAL A 388 6.03 14.20 -7.20
C VAL A 388 6.72 13.77 -8.50
N ILE A 389 6.64 12.47 -8.78
CA ILE A 389 6.86 11.88 -10.11
C ILE A 389 5.53 11.34 -10.63
N TYR A 390 5.15 11.72 -11.85
CA TYR A 390 3.95 11.24 -12.51
C TYR A 390 4.23 10.71 -13.91
N SER A 391 3.66 9.55 -14.24
CA SER A 391 3.71 8.96 -15.57
C SER A 391 2.32 8.66 -16.12
N GLU A 392 2.06 9.05 -17.36
CA GLU A 392 0.88 8.61 -18.13
C GLU A 392 1.05 7.19 -18.73
N LYS A 393 2.21 6.56 -18.48
CA LYS A 393 2.57 5.18 -18.86
C LYS A 393 2.75 4.33 -17.61
N ASN A 394 2.95 3.02 -17.80
CA ASN A 394 3.40 2.16 -16.71
C ASN A 394 4.74 2.66 -16.13
N ILE A 395 5.06 2.29 -14.90
CA ILE A 395 6.35 2.59 -14.27
C ILE A 395 7.02 1.28 -13.89
N VAL A 396 8.33 1.17 -14.08
CA VAL A 396 9.16 0.13 -13.48
C VAL A 396 10.12 0.85 -12.53
N VAL A 397 10.13 0.48 -11.25
CA VAL A 397 10.85 1.21 -10.22
C VAL A 397 11.66 0.30 -9.32
N LYS A 398 12.86 0.77 -8.95
CA LYS A 398 13.75 0.16 -7.95
C LYS A 398 14.77 1.19 -7.43
N GLY A 399 15.54 0.79 -6.42
CA GLY A 399 16.64 1.57 -5.85
C GLY A 399 16.21 2.52 -4.74
N ASN A 400 17.13 3.40 -4.36
CA ASN A 400 17.02 4.21 -3.15
C ASN A 400 16.79 5.70 -3.47
N PRO A 401 15.54 6.20 -3.41
CA PRO A 401 15.27 7.63 -3.60
C PRO A 401 15.95 8.47 -2.51
N THR A 402 16.44 9.66 -2.89
CA THR A 402 17.21 10.54 -1.99
C THR A 402 16.35 11.56 -1.25
N LYS A 403 15.04 11.63 -1.56
CA LYS A 403 14.07 12.59 -1.00
C LYS A 403 12.71 11.93 -0.89
N ASP A 404 11.88 12.43 0.02
CA ASP A 404 10.48 12.03 0.15
C ASP A 404 9.75 12.19 -1.20
N ILE A 405 8.94 11.19 -1.54
CA ILE A 405 8.49 11.01 -2.92
C ILE A 405 7.13 10.30 -3.05
N HIS A 406 6.34 10.78 -4.00
CA HIS A 406 5.15 10.14 -4.55
C HIS A 406 5.46 9.73 -5.99
N ILE A 407 5.35 8.44 -6.29
CA ILE A 407 5.53 7.89 -7.65
C ILE A 407 4.17 7.40 -8.12
N VAL A 408 3.62 8.07 -9.13
CA VAL A 408 2.23 7.92 -9.56
C VAL A 408 2.15 7.53 -11.04
N SER A 409 1.34 6.53 -11.35
CA SER A 409 1.14 6.01 -12.70
C SER A 409 -0.34 5.99 -13.08
N ASP A 410 -0.68 6.44 -14.30
CA ASP A 410 -2.00 6.22 -14.92
C ASP A 410 -2.28 4.75 -15.24
N ALA A 411 -1.27 3.88 -15.13
CA ALA A 411 -1.35 2.44 -15.42
C ALA A 411 -0.77 1.62 -14.26
N ASN A 412 0.01 0.57 -14.55
CA ASN A 412 0.64 -0.28 -13.54
C ASN A 412 1.95 0.35 -13.02
N VAL A 413 2.38 -0.09 -11.85
CA VAL A 413 3.73 0.12 -11.31
C VAL A 413 4.36 -1.23 -11.00
N PHE A 414 5.53 -1.51 -11.59
CA PHE A 414 6.31 -2.72 -11.37
C PHE A 414 7.43 -2.42 -10.36
N MET A 415 7.37 -3.09 -9.21
CA MET A 415 8.45 -3.09 -8.21
C MET A 415 9.46 -4.16 -8.63
N ALA A 416 10.55 -3.75 -9.28
CA ALA A 416 11.49 -4.64 -9.96
C ALA A 416 12.85 -4.68 -9.26
N GLY A 417 12.84 -5.03 -7.98
CA GLY A 417 14.03 -5.14 -7.13
C GLY A 417 13.85 -4.46 -5.78
N ASP A 418 14.97 -4.31 -5.07
CA ASP A 418 15.03 -3.57 -3.81
C ASP A 418 14.59 -2.13 -3.98
N PHE A 419 13.86 -1.60 -3.00
CA PHE A 419 13.39 -0.22 -3.04
C PHE A 419 13.38 0.42 -1.65
N ASN A 420 14.01 1.61 -1.59
CA ASN A 420 13.99 2.51 -0.43
C ASN A 420 14.61 1.90 0.85
N GLN A 421 15.81 1.35 0.69
CA GLN A 421 16.63 0.69 1.71
C GLN A 421 18.11 1.03 1.49
N ALA A 422 18.47 2.29 1.69
CA ALA A 422 19.82 2.83 1.52
C ALA A 422 20.74 2.45 2.68
N GLY A 423 21.98 2.07 2.37
CA GLY A 423 23.07 2.05 3.34
C GLY A 423 23.78 3.40 3.39
N ASN A 424 24.46 3.73 4.50
CA ASN A 424 25.32 4.90 4.56
C ASN A 424 26.72 4.57 4.00
N PRO A 425 27.15 5.11 2.85
CA PRO A 425 28.46 4.78 2.27
C PRO A 425 29.64 5.27 3.13
N SER A 426 29.41 6.16 4.10
CA SER A 426 30.42 6.60 5.07
C SER A 426 30.56 5.66 6.27
N SER A 427 29.63 4.72 6.42
CA SER A 427 29.63 3.67 7.45
C SER A 427 30.10 2.36 6.82
N PHE A 428 31.07 1.71 7.45
CA PHE A 428 31.56 0.42 6.95
C PHE A 428 30.47 -0.65 7.01
N ASP A 429 29.69 -0.67 8.09
CA ASP A 429 28.64 -1.67 8.31
C ASP A 429 27.59 -1.66 7.19
N ASP A 430 27.38 -0.51 6.54
CA ASP A 430 26.29 -0.25 5.59
C ASP A 430 26.79 0.03 4.17
N TYR A 431 28.08 -0.23 3.95
CA TYR A 431 28.79 0.26 2.78
C TYR A 431 28.15 -0.23 1.46
N TYR A 432 27.56 -1.43 1.48
CA TYR A 432 26.90 -2.05 0.33
C TYR A 432 25.38 -1.95 0.34
N GLY A 433 24.76 -1.44 1.41
CA GLY A 433 23.31 -1.40 1.58
C GLY A 433 22.94 -1.40 3.07
N LEU A 434 21.65 -1.36 3.40
CA LEU A 434 21.24 -1.54 4.79
C LEU A 434 21.59 -2.97 5.25
N PRO A 435 22.23 -3.15 6.42
CA PRO A 435 22.51 -4.49 6.94
C PRO A 435 21.23 -5.27 7.24
N GLN A 436 21.18 -6.54 6.83
CA GLN A 436 20.08 -7.47 7.12
C GLN A 436 20.45 -8.40 8.28
N ASP A 437 20.98 -7.84 9.36
CA ASP A 437 21.42 -8.61 10.53
C ASP A 437 20.22 -9.05 11.40
N TYR A 438 20.28 -10.25 11.97
CA TYR A 438 19.26 -10.83 12.85
C TYR A 438 19.79 -11.02 14.29
N GLU A 439 18.88 -11.19 15.25
CA GLU A 439 19.29 -11.50 16.63
C GLU A 439 20.03 -12.85 16.69
N PRO A 440 21.00 -13.02 17.61
CA PRO A 440 21.70 -14.29 17.76
C PRO A 440 20.73 -15.48 17.92
N GLY A 441 20.93 -16.51 17.08
CA GLY A 441 20.06 -17.70 17.04
C GLY A 441 18.80 -17.57 16.18
N LYS A 442 18.63 -16.45 15.45
CA LYS A 442 17.57 -16.25 14.45
C LYS A 442 18.18 -16.01 13.05
N ASN A 443 17.35 -16.12 12.03
CA ASN A 443 17.70 -15.92 10.61
C ASN A 443 16.50 -15.34 9.83
N ALA A 444 16.68 -15.01 8.56
CA ALA A 444 15.63 -14.44 7.69
C ALA A 444 14.32 -15.26 7.67
N MET A 445 14.44 -16.58 7.78
CA MET A 445 13.31 -17.51 7.71
C MET A 445 12.60 -17.73 9.06
N THR A 446 13.21 -17.38 10.18
CA THR A 446 12.70 -17.59 11.55
C THR A 446 12.44 -16.29 12.31
N ALA A 447 13.12 -15.21 11.95
CA ALA A 447 12.94 -13.90 12.53
C ALA A 447 11.68 -13.22 11.97
N ILE A 448 10.99 -12.49 12.84
CA ILE A 448 9.89 -11.60 12.46
C ILE A 448 10.44 -10.41 11.68
N ASP A 449 11.47 -9.76 12.24
CA ASP A 449 12.09 -8.52 11.73
C ASP A 449 13.61 -8.58 11.96
N TYR A 450 14.35 -7.57 11.49
CA TYR A 450 15.78 -7.44 11.74
C TYR A 450 16.11 -7.27 13.24
N ALA A 451 17.40 -7.38 13.57
CA ALA A 451 17.89 -7.11 14.92
C ALA A 451 17.53 -5.68 15.38
N PRO A 452 17.34 -5.44 16.70
CA PRO A 452 17.00 -4.12 17.23
C PRO A 452 17.92 -2.99 16.74
N ALA A 453 19.23 -3.24 16.65
CA ALA A 453 20.21 -2.25 16.18
C ALA A 453 19.97 -1.79 14.73
N ILE A 454 19.43 -2.65 13.87
CA ILE A 454 19.07 -2.29 12.49
C ILE A 454 17.75 -1.51 12.48
N ARG A 455 16.76 -2.01 13.23
CA ARG A 455 15.44 -1.38 13.34
C ARG A 455 15.49 0.03 13.95
N ASP A 456 16.44 0.28 14.85
CA ASP A 456 16.61 1.60 15.47
C ASP A 456 17.08 2.66 14.47
N ARG A 457 17.74 2.26 13.37
CA ARG A 457 18.15 3.18 12.30
C ARG A 457 16.95 3.77 11.56
N PHE A 458 15.91 2.96 11.32
CA PHE A 458 14.67 3.47 10.75
C PHE A 458 14.01 4.51 11.66
N LYS A 459 14.09 4.33 12.98
CA LYS A 459 13.60 5.31 13.95
C LYS A 459 14.44 6.58 13.95
N ASP A 460 15.75 6.45 13.73
CA ASP A 460 16.65 7.59 13.61
C ASP A 460 16.36 8.43 12.37
N ASP A 461 15.98 7.80 11.26
CA ASP A 461 15.60 8.50 10.02
C ASP A 461 14.39 9.44 10.23
N ALA A 462 13.50 9.13 11.17
CA ALA A 462 12.35 9.97 11.52
C ALA A 462 12.66 11.15 12.45
N LYS A 463 13.89 11.25 12.98
CA LYS A 463 14.30 12.38 13.83
C LYS A 463 14.49 13.64 12.98
N PRO A 464 14.35 14.86 13.55
CA PRO A 464 14.65 16.09 12.83
C PRO A 464 16.13 16.15 12.39
N ASN A 465 16.38 16.43 11.11
CA ASN A 465 17.71 16.56 10.51
C ASN A 465 18.64 15.36 10.79
N PRO A 466 18.25 14.13 10.40
CA PRO A 466 19.09 12.96 10.62
C PRO A 466 20.37 13.09 9.77
N PRO A 467 21.52 12.59 10.26
CA PRO A 467 22.78 12.68 9.52
C PRO A 467 22.75 11.91 8.19
N PHE A 468 21.98 10.83 8.15
CA PHE A 468 21.72 10.00 6.97
C PHE A 468 20.32 9.41 7.11
N ARG A 469 19.63 9.17 5.98
CA ARG A 469 18.34 8.48 5.94
C ARG A 469 18.52 7.17 5.18
N HIS A 470 18.30 6.04 5.86
CA HIS A 470 18.28 4.73 5.24
C HIS A 470 17.01 4.53 4.42
N HIS A 471 15.91 5.18 4.79
CA HIS A 471 14.72 5.26 3.97
C HIS A 471 14.07 6.65 4.04
N VAL A 472 13.32 6.95 2.99
CA VAL A 472 12.50 8.16 2.89
C VAL A 472 11.02 7.83 2.95
N ALA A 473 10.18 8.82 3.20
CA ALA A 473 8.74 8.65 3.03
C ALA A 473 8.44 8.49 1.53
N ALA A 474 8.06 7.27 1.15
CA ALA A 474 7.73 6.92 -0.23
C ALA A 474 6.28 6.44 -0.33
N THR A 475 5.54 7.00 -1.29
CA THR A 475 4.19 6.53 -1.66
C THR A 475 4.18 6.14 -3.12
N ILE A 476 3.79 4.90 -3.39
CA ILE A 476 3.65 4.35 -4.75
C ILE A 476 2.17 4.21 -5.05
N VAL A 477 1.71 4.88 -6.11
CA VAL A 477 0.29 4.87 -6.50
C VAL A 477 0.16 4.41 -7.94
N ALA A 478 -0.54 3.29 -8.13
CA ALA A 478 -0.92 2.79 -9.44
C ALA A 478 -2.43 2.96 -9.63
N LYS A 479 -2.84 3.60 -10.72
CA LYS A 479 -4.26 3.64 -11.10
C LYS A 479 -4.79 2.23 -11.42
N GLU A 480 -3.93 1.39 -12.00
CA GLU A 480 -4.21 -0.02 -12.17
C GLU A 480 -3.64 -0.81 -10.98
N ARG A 481 -2.49 -1.45 -11.16
CA ARG A 481 -1.94 -2.41 -10.19
C ARG A 481 -0.50 -2.09 -9.84
N ILE A 482 -0.15 -2.35 -8.58
CA ILE A 482 1.24 -2.55 -8.18
C ILE A 482 1.57 -4.03 -8.37
N VAL A 483 2.64 -4.30 -9.12
CA VAL A 483 3.09 -5.64 -9.50
C VAL A 483 4.50 -5.85 -8.97
N TYR A 484 4.72 -6.88 -8.16
CA TYR A 484 6.09 -7.25 -7.76
C TYR A 484 6.72 -8.16 -8.82
N ASP A 485 7.90 -7.77 -9.30
CA ASP A 485 8.65 -8.51 -10.32
C ASP A 485 9.86 -9.21 -9.73
N TYR A 486 9.82 -10.54 -9.73
CA TYR A 486 10.87 -11.42 -9.24
C TYR A 486 11.67 -12.08 -10.36
N ARG A 487 11.61 -11.62 -11.61
CA ARG A 487 12.28 -12.28 -12.73
C ARG A 487 13.80 -12.20 -12.66
N SER A 488 14.33 -11.07 -12.18
CA SER A 488 15.75 -10.75 -12.21
C SER A 488 16.38 -10.90 -10.83
N PRO A 489 17.20 -11.93 -10.58
CA PRO A 489 17.94 -12.04 -9.33
C PRO A 489 19.00 -10.95 -9.18
N VAL A 490 19.48 -10.35 -10.28
CA VAL A 490 20.41 -9.22 -10.21
C VAL A 490 19.75 -8.00 -9.59
N ASP A 491 18.48 -7.75 -9.92
CA ASP A 491 17.75 -6.60 -9.39
C ASP A 491 17.17 -6.89 -8.00
N CYS A 492 16.75 -8.13 -7.75
CA CYS A 492 16.13 -8.52 -6.48
C CYS A 492 17.13 -8.71 -5.35
N PHE A 493 18.36 -9.14 -5.65
CA PHE A 493 19.34 -9.58 -4.64
C PHE A 493 20.71 -8.92 -4.83
N GLU A 494 20.73 -7.67 -5.30
CA GLU A 494 21.96 -6.93 -5.60
C GLU A 494 22.86 -6.82 -4.35
N ASN A 495 22.25 -6.56 -3.19
CA ASN A 495 22.93 -6.35 -1.93
C ASN A 495 23.52 -7.64 -1.33
N GLU A 496 22.99 -8.81 -1.71
CA GLU A 496 23.42 -10.11 -1.19
C GLU A 496 24.39 -10.83 -2.14
N ILE A 497 24.14 -10.73 -3.45
CA ILE A 497 24.98 -11.40 -4.45
C ILE A 497 26.31 -10.67 -4.62
N TYR A 498 26.32 -9.33 -4.58
CA TYR A 498 27.56 -8.57 -4.77
C TYR A 498 28.65 -8.88 -3.74
N PRO A 499 28.40 -8.83 -2.41
CA PRO A 499 29.44 -9.15 -1.42
C PRO A 499 29.94 -10.59 -1.56
N PHE A 500 29.05 -11.53 -1.90
CA PHE A 500 29.44 -12.91 -2.15
C PHE A 500 30.31 -13.07 -3.40
N MET A 501 29.97 -12.39 -4.50
CA MET A 501 30.79 -12.35 -5.72
C MET A 501 32.18 -11.78 -5.42
N LYS A 502 32.24 -10.64 -4.72
CA LYS A 502 33.49 -10.01 -4.30
C LYS A 502 34.36 -10.96 -3.46
N TYR A 503 33.76 -11.63 -2.49
CA TYR A 503 34.44 -12.65 -1.67
C TYR A 503 34.98 -13.81 -2.50
N LYS A 504 34.21 -14.32 -3.48
CA LYS A 504 34.67 -15.39 -4.36
C LYS A 504 35.81 -14.95 -5.27
N LEU A 505 35.74 -13.73 -5.80
CA LEU A 505 36.81 -13.14 -6.60
C LEU A 505 38.09 -12.97 -5.78
N ALA A 506 38.00 -12.41 -4.57
CA ALA A 506 39.12 -12.27 -3.65
C ALA A 506 39.72 -13.64 -3.26
N SER A 507 38.87 -14.65 -3.04
CA SER A 507 39.30 -16.00 -2.69
C SER A 507 40.06 -16.68 -3.83
N ALA A 508 39.65 -16.46 -5.09
CA ALA A 508 40.33 -17.02 -6.26
C ALA A 508 41.73 -16.42 -6.44
N MET A 509 41.86 -15.11 -6.24
CA MET A 509 43.09 -14.33 -6.43
C MET A 509 44.09 -14.42 -5.26
N GLY A 510 43.65 -14.86 -4.09
CA GLY A 510 44.44 -14.91 -2.86
C GLY A 510 44.18 -16.19 -2.07
N SER A 511 43.87 -16.04 -0.78
CA SER A 511 43.44 -17.15 0.08
C SER A 511 42.04 -16.91 0.63
N GLU A 512 41.28 -17.98 0.85
CA GLU A 512 39.91 -17.89 1.38
C GLU A 512 39.87 -17.19 2.76
N SER A 513 40.85 -17.47 3.64
CA SER A 513 40.93 -16.86 4.97
C SER A 513 41.11 -15.33 4.87
N ASN A 514 42.02 -14.87 4.01
CA ASN A 514 42.25 -13.46 3.78
C ASN A 514 41.05 -12.78 3.10
N ALA A 515 40.42 -13.44 2.14
CA ALA A 515 39.22 -12.95 1.46
C ALA A 515 38.05 -12.79 2.44
N LYS A 516 37.85 -13.76 3.35
CA LYS A 516 36.82 -13.66 4.40
C LYS A 516 37.07 -12.45 5.30
N ALA A 517 38.28 -12.32 5.83
CA ALA A 517 38.64 -11.24 6.77
C ALA A 517 38.50 -9.83 6.18
N ASN A 518 38.61 -9.68 4.86
CA ASN A 518 38.53 -8.36 4.21
C ASN A 518 37.19 -8.09 3.51
N CYS A 519 36.53 -9.11 2.96
CA CYS A 519 35.32 -8.92 2.14
C CYS A 519 34.02 -9.28 2.87
N LEU A 520 34.08 -10.13 3.90
CA LEU A 520 32.89 -10.61 4.62
C LEU A 520 32.84 -10.16 6.07
N ASP A 521 33.97 -10.22 6.77
CA ASP A 521 34.03 -9.76 8.16
C ASP A 521 33.88 -8.22 8.16
N LYS A 522 32.90 -7.69 8.90
CA LYS A 522 32.73 -6.24 9.10
C LYS A 522 33.84 -5.63 10.00
N ASN A 523 35.06 -6.16 9.93
CA ASN A 523 36.23 -5.76 10.71
C ASN A 523 37.32 -5.21 9.79
N LYS A 524 37.65 -3.92 9.95
CA LYS A 524 38.65 -3.18 9.15
C LYS A 524 40.05 -3.80 9.21
N ASN A 525 40.41 -4.64 8.24
CA ASN A 525 41.79 -5.15 8.10
C ASN A 525 42.52 -4.61 6.85
N GLY A 526 41.78 -4.09 5.86
CA GLY A 526 42.26 -3.15 4.83
C GLY A 526 43.27 -3.66 3.79
N THR A 527 43.63 -4.95 3.74
CA THR A 527 44.60 -5.45 2.75
C THR A 527 44.32 -6.88 2.31
N ILE A 528 44.20 -7.07 0.99
CA ILE A 528 44.03 -8.38 0.37
C ILE A 528 45.40 -8.89 -0.09
N SER A 529 45.83 -10.03 0.47
CA SER A 529 47.09 -10.68 0.11
C SER A 529 46.85 -11.60 -1.10
N LEU A 530 47.41 -11.22 -2.25
CA LEU A 530 47.26 -11.95 -3.50
C LEU A 530 48.29 -13.07 -3.64
N LYS A 531 48.05 -13.98 -4.59
CA LYS A 531 49.05 -14.94 -5.05
C LYS A 531 50.32 -14.21 -5.54
N SER A 532 51.48 -14.68 -5.12
CA SER A 532 52.77 -14.03 -5.42
C SER A 532 53.25 -14.25 -6.85
N GLY A 533 52.81 -15.32 -7.53
CA GLY A 533 53.15 -15.58 -8.93
C GLY A 533 52.19 -14.89 -9.90
N SER A 534 52.72 -14.11 -10.85
CA SER A 534 51.89 -13.42 -11.86
C SER A 534 51.09 -14.39 -12.72
N THR A 535 51.71 -15.50 -13.17
CA THR A 535 51.01 -16.54 -13.96
C THR A 535 49.87 -17.17 -13.17
N GLU A 536 50.11 -17.58 -11.92
CA GLU A 536 49.08 -18.19 -11.07
C GLU A 536 47.91 -17.23 -10.75
N PHE A 537 48.21 -15.94 -10.69
CA PHE A 537 47.22 -14.89 -10.50
C PHE A 537 46.36 -14.68 -11.75
N GLU A 538 46.99 -14.59 -12.93
CA GLU A 538 46.28 -14.47 -14.20
C GLU A 538 45.40 -15.68 -14.50
N GLU A 539 45.92 -16.89 -14.31
CA GLU A 539 45.18 -18.15 -14.45
C GLU A 539 43.98 -18.22 -13.49
N ALA A 540 44.12 -17.69 -12.27
CA ALA A 540 43.02 -17.64 -11.32
C ALA A 540 41.90 -16.68 -11.75
N ILE A 541 42.23 -15.56 -12.38
CA ILE A 541 41.25 -14.63 -12.97
C ILE A 541 40.51 -15.33 -14.13
N ASP A 542 41.25 -15.99 -15.02
CA ASP A 542 40.65 -16.71 -16.15
C ASP A 542 39.74 -17.87 -15.68
N GLN A 543 40.17 -18.60 -14.65
CA GLN A 543 39.36 -19.65 -14.04
C GLN A 543 38.11 -19.07 -13.37
N PHE A 544 38.20 -17.90 -12.71
CA PHE A 544 37.02 -17.26 -12.10
C PHE A 544 35.93 -16.97 -13.13
N PHE A 545 36.27 -16.39 -14.28
CA PHE A 545 35.26 -16.12 -15.32
C PHE A 545 34.80 -17.39 -16.05
N THR A 546 35.60 -18.45 -16.06
CA THR A 546 35.15 -19.78 -16.49
C THR A 546 34.12 -20.37 -15.53
N ASP A 547 34.39 -20.25 -14.22
CA ASP A 547 33.51 -20.74 -13.16
C ASP A 547 32.25 -19.91 -13.03
N TYR A 548 32.32 -18.60 -13.28
CA TYR A 548 31.22 -17.64 -13.20
C TYR A 548 31.12 -16.80 -14.49
N PRO A 549 30.55 -17.33 -15.59
CA PRO A 549 30.52 -16.63 -16.88
C PRO A 549 29.70 -15.33 -16.87
N ILE A 550 30.20 -14.26 -17.51
CA ILE A 550 29.48 -12.98 -17.73
C ILE A 550 28.84 -12.88 -19.11
N GLU A 551 29.49 -13.35 -20.18
CA GLU A 551 28.98 -13.21 -21.55
C GLU A 551 28.96 -14.56 -22.29
N SER A 552 28.10 -14.66 -23.30
CA SER A 552 28.26 -15.60 -24.41
C SER A 552 28.74 -14.82 -25.64
N ALA A 553 29.26 -15.48 -26.68
CA ALA A 553 29.95 -14.92 -27.87
C ALA A 553 29.20 -13.87 -28.74
N GLU A 554 28.17 -13.19 -28.23
CA GLU A 554 27.50 -12.05 -28.85
C GLU A 554 28.32 -10.77 -28.66
N PRO A 555 28.41 -9.87 -29.66
CA PRO A 555 29.19 -8.64 -29.54
C PRO A 555 28.62 -7.70 -28.46
N ALA A 556 29.46 -7.31 -27.49
CA ALA A 556 29.10 -6.30 -26.50
C ALA A 556 28.88 -4.92 -27.12
N ALA A 557 27.96 -4.11 -26.57
CA ALA A 557 27.85 -2.70 -26.91
C ALA A 557 29.09 -1.93 -26.43
N ALA A 558 29.48 -0.87 -27.15
CA ALA A 558 30.74 -0.14 -26.95
C ALA A 558 30.97 0.48 -25.55
N SER A 559 29.99 0.47 -24.65
CA SER A 559 30.07 1.03 -23.28
C SER A 559 29.97 0.00 -22.15
N THR A 560 29.79 -1.30 -22.44
CA THR A 560 29.80 -2.36 -21.42
C THR A 560 31.23 -2.88 -21.23
N PRO A 561 31.74 -3.02 -20.00
CA PRO A 561 33.01 -3.70 -19.77
C PRO A 561 32.92 -5.12 -20.32
N THR A 562 33.78 -5.47 -21.28
CA THR A 562 33.90 -6.85 -21.76
C THR A 562 34.59 -7.70 -20.70
N GLU A 563 34.38 -9.02 -20.75
CA GLU A 563 35.11 -9.96 -19.90
C GLU A 563 36.63 -9.69 -19.96
N ASP A 564 37.20 -9.53 -21.17
CA ASP A 564 38.62 -9.25 -21.36
C ASP A 564 39.06 -7.92 -20.71
N THR A 565 38.23 -6.87 -20.80
CA THR A 565 38.54 -5.58 -20.17
C THR A 565 38.55 -5.70 -18.65
N LEU A 566 37.59 -6.43 -18.08
CA LEU A 566 37.49 -6.68 -16.64
C LEU A 566 38.66 -7.52 -16.15
N LYS A 567 39.02 -8.57 -16.89
CA LYS A 567 40.22 -9.38 -16.63
C LYS A 567 41.47 -8.52 -16.62
N GLN A 568 41.67 -7.68 -17.64
CA GLN A 568 42.85 -6.82 -17.70
C GLN A 568 42.92 -5.87 -16.50
N LYS A 569 41.81 -5.24 -16.13
CA LYS A 569 41.76 -4.38 -14.92
C LYS A 569 42.13 -5.13 -13.65
N LEU A 570 41.70 -6.39 -13.51
CA LEU A 570 42.10 -7.22 -12.37
C LEU A 570 43.59 -7.59 -12.41
N LYS A 571 44.12 -7.89 -13.60
CA LYS A 571 45.56 -8.15 -13.85
C LYS A 571 46.43 -6.95 -13.48
N ASP A 572 46.01 -5.74 -13.83
CA ASP A 572 46.74 -4.50 -13.55
C ASP A 572 46.87 -4.21 -12.05
N LEU A 573 45.95 -4.73 -11.22
CA LEU A 573 46.03 -4.56 -9.76
C LEU A 573 47.17 -5.36 -9.12
N HIS A 574 47.66 -6.42 -9.77
CA HIS A 574 48.75 -7.28 -9.26
C HIS A 574 50.13 -6.61 -9.31
N ALA A 575 50.34 -5.70 -10.26
CA ALA A 575 51.63 -5.07 -10.54
C ALA A 575 52.25 -4.29 -9.36
N ASN A 576 51.49 -4.04 -8.29
CA ASN A 576 51.90 -3.24 -7.12
C ASN A 576 52.23 -4.05 -5.84
N GLY A 577 52.25 -5.39 -5.89
CA GLY A 577 52.77 -6.26 -4.81
C GLY A 577 51.89 -6.43 -3.55
N ASN A 578 50.94 -5.54 -3.29
CA ASN A 578 49.80 -5.71 -2.37
C ASN A 578 48.65 -4.81 -2.85
N MET A 579 47.42 -5.30 -2.89
CA MET A 579 46.28 -4.54 -3.42
C MET A 579 45.61 -3.72 -2.31
N ASN A 580 45.49 -2.41 -2.53
CA ASN A 580 44.60 -1.57 -1.73
C ASN A 580 43.16 -2.11 -1.88
N PHE A 581 42.49 -2.39 -0.77
CA PHE A 581 41.10 -2.84 -0.74
C PHE A 581 40.15 -1.93 -1.54
N ASP A 582 40.37 -0.62 -1.51
CA ASP A 582 39.54 0.35 -2.24
C ASP A 582 39.69 0.19 -3.76
N ALA A 583 40.90 -0.08 -4.24
CA ALA A 583 41.15 -0.34 -5.65
C ALA A 583 40.52 -1.68 -6.08
N PHE A 584 40.61 -2.70 -5.23
CA PHE A 584 39.92 -3.97 -5.45
C PHE A 584 38.39 -3.81 -5.50
N ASP A 585 37.83 -3.06 -4.55
CA ASP A 585 36.40 -2.79 -4.44
C ASP A 585 35.89 -2.07 -5.68
N ALA A 586 36.62 -1.05 -6.15
CA ALA A 586 36.30 -0.31 -7.37
C ALA A 586 36.22 -1.23 -8.59
N VAL A 587 37.23 -2.09 -8.82
CA VAL A 587 37.20 -3.04 -9.94
C VAL A 587 36.11 -4.11 -9.75
N SER A 588 35.86 -4.57 -8.53
CA SER A 588 34.78 -5.51 -8.24
C SER A 588 33.39 -4.92 -8.56
N ARG A 589 33.18 -3.62 -8.33
CA ARG A 589 31.94 -2.92 -8.73
C ARG A 589 31.77 -2.89 -10.24
N GLU A 590 32.86 -2.70 -10.99
CA GLU A 590 32.82 -2.81 -12.45
C GLU A 590 32.49 -4.23 -12.93
N VAL A 591 33.06 -5.26 -12.29
CA VAL A 591 32.73 -6.66 -12.57
C VAL A 591 31.24 -6.92 -12.36
N TRP A 592 30.68 -6.45 -11.24
CA TRP A 592 29.24 -6.55 -10.97
C TRP A 592 28.40 -5.81 -12.00
N GLN A 593 28.80 -4.60 -12.37
CA GLN A 593 28.14 -3.82 -13.43
C GLN A 593 28.15 -4.58 -14.77
N GLY A 594 29.21 -5.34 -15.06
CA GLY A 594 29.28 -6.27 -16.18
C GLY A 594 28.18 -7.34 -16.12
N TYR A 595 28.09 -8.09 -15.01
CA TYR A 595 27.01 -9.08 -14.82
C TYR A 595 25.61 -8.48 -14.93
N ALA A 596 25.40 -7.29 -14.36
CA ALA A 596 24.10 -6.65 -14.36
C ALA A 596 23.70 -6.13 -15.75
N SER A 597 24.63 -5.50 -16.46
CA SER A 597 24.38 -4.97 -17.80
C SER A 597 24.19 -6.08 -18.84
N ASN A 598 24.83 -7.24 -18.64
CA ASN A 598 24.72 -8.40 -19.53
C ASN A 598 23.57 -9.35 -19.17
N TYR A 599 22.85 -9.10 -18.08
CA TYR A 599 21.69 -9.91 -17.71
C TYR A 599 20.54 -9.76 -18.70
N GLU A 600 20.31 -8.55 -19.24
CA GLU A 600 19.23 -8.27 -20.18
C GLU A 600 19.73 -8.08 -21.62
N THR A 601 18.84 -8.20 -22.60
CA THR A 601 19.16 -7.90 -24.01
C THR A 601 19.50 -6.42 -24.18
N LYS A 602 20.45 -6.14 -25.08
CA LYS A 602 20.93 -4.78 -25.37
C LYS A 602 20.05 -4.05 -26.40
N ALA A 603 18.82 -4.52 -26.62
CA ALA A 603 17.88 -3.88 -27.55
C ALA A 603 17.53 -2.49 -27.02
N ALA A 604 17.92 -1.44 -27.76
CA ALA A 604 17.75 -0.06 -27.35
C ALA A 604 16.29 0.24 -27.01
N GLY A 605 16.05 0.74 -25.80
CA GLY A 605 14.71 1.07 -25.32
C GLY A 605 13.86 -0.14 -24.92
N THR A 606 14.41 -1.36 -24.81
CA THR A 606 13.70 -2.54 -24.26
C THR A 606 14.35 -2.98 -22.95
N ARG A 607 13.56 -3.43 -21.97
CA ARG A 607 14.03 -3.95 -20.67
C ARG A 607 13.22 -5.17 -20.22
N GLY A 608 13.78 -5.99 -19.34
CA GLY A 608 13.12 -7.18 -18.78
C GLY A 608 13.17 -8.43 -19.68
N GLU A 609 13.92 -8.40 -20.77
CA GLU A 609 14.21 -9.60 -21.57
C GLU A 609 15.60 -10.13 -21.22
N PRO A 610 15.73 -11.38 -20.72
CA PRO A 610 17.04 -11.96 -20.43
C PRO A 610 17.89 -12.14 -21.69
N SER A 611 19.21 -11.88 -21.57
CA SER A 611 20.19 -12.17 -22.62
C SER A 611 20.29 -13.67 -22.94
N ALA A 612 20.91 -14.03 -24.06
CA ALA A 612 21.13 -15.44 -24.42
C ALA A 612 21.91 -16.19 -23.33
N ALA A 613 22.89 -15.52 -22.70
CA ALA A 613 23.66 -16.06 -21.58
C ALA A 613 22.78 -16.20 -20.31
N ALA A 614 22.01 -15.16 -19.95
CA ALA A 614 21.14 -15.18 -18.77
C ALA A 614 19.93 -16.13 -18.89
N LYS A 615 19.63 -16.65 -20.08
CA LYS A 615 18.69 -17.76 -20.30
C LYS A 615 19.27 -19.12 -19.91
N GLN A 616 20.59 -19.22 -19.70
CA GLN A 616 21.27 -20.43 -19.25
C GLN A 616 21.48 -20.39 -17.73
N SER A 617 21.17 -21.50 -17.04
CA SER A 617 21.42 -21.64 -15.60
C SER A 617 22.92 -21.61 -15.24
N SER A 618 23.81 -21.74 -16.22
CA SER A 618 25.26 -21.63 -16.07
C SER A 618 25.77 -20.18 -15.95
N TYR A 619 24.94 -19.17 -16.22
CA TYR A 619 25.30 -17.76 -16.07
C TYR A 619 25.77 -17.45 -14.65
N GLY A 620 26.81 -16.64 -14.51
CA GLY A 620 27.50 -16.43 -13.23
C GLY A 620 26.61 -15.96 -12.10
N VAL A 621 25.60 -15.12 -12.36
CA VAL A 621 24.65 -14.65 -11.33
C VAL A 621 23.89 -15.80 -10.66
N TYR A 622 23.44 -16.80 -11.43
CA TYR A 622 22.75 -17.95 -10.84
C TYR A 622 23.70 -18.82 -10.03
N LYS A 623 24.97 -18.94 -10.47
CA LYS A 623 26.01 -19.64 -9.72
C LYS A 623 26.38 -18.92 -8.41
N PHE A 624 26.46 -17.59 -8.42
CA PHE A 624 26.66 -16.82 -7.19
C PHE A 624 25.49 -16.96 -6.23
N LEU A 625 24.26 -16.83 -6.72
CA LEU A 625 23.05 -17.01 -5.90
C LEU A 625 23.00 -18.42 -5.29
N SER A 626 23.31 -19.45 -6.08
CA SER A 626 23.41 -20.84 -5.62
C SER A 626 24.51 -21.01 -4.56
N GLY A 627 25.69 -20.43 -4.80
CA GLY A 627 26.82 -20.50 -3.87
C GLY A 627 26.55 -19.77 -2.55
N LEU A 628 25.90 -18.61 -2.61
CA LEU A 628 25.47 -17.85 -1.45
C LEU A 628 24.51 -18.70 -0.61
N ARG A 629 23.48 -19.26 -1.23
CA ARG A 629 22.53 -20.15 -0.56
C ARG A 629 23.19 -21.36 0.10
N ALA A 630 24.15 -21.98 -0.58
CA ALA A 630 24.91 -23.07 0.00
C ALA A 630 25.71 -22.61 1.24
N LYS A 631 26.28 -21.39 1.21
CA LYS A 631 26.95 -20.78 2.36
C LYS A 631 26.00 -20.47 3.51
N MET A 632 24.74 -20.11 3.20
CA MET A 632 23.67 -19.93 4.18
C MET A 632 23.01 -21.23 4.66
N GLY A 633 23.51 -22.41 4.23
CA GLY A 633 22.98 -23.71 4.68
C GLY A 633 21.71 -24.18 3.94
N VAL A 634 21.35 -23.58 2.81
CA VAL A 634 20.19 -24.00 2.00
C VAL A 634 20.50 -25.31 1.24
N PRO A 635 19.71 -26.39 1.40
CA PRO A 635 19.96 -27.67 0.73
C PRO A 635 19.78 -27.65 -0.80
N ASP A 636 20.46 -28.57 -1.50
CA ASP A 636 20.29 -28.91 -2.93
C ASP A 636 20.33 -27.71 -3.91
N ASN A 637 21.07 -26.65 -3.58
CA ASN A 637 21.11 -25.36 -4.32
C ASN A 637 19.72 -24.79 -4.63
N GLY A 638 18.72 -25.23 -3.87
CA GLY A 638 17.34 -24.86 -4.03
C GLY A 638 16.55 -25.53 -5.17
N ASN A 639 16.86 -26.77 -5.56
CA ASN A 639 16.14 -27.46 -6.64
C ASN A 639 15.15 -28.56 -6.17
N LYS A 640 14.18 -28.14 -5.34
CA LYS A 640 13.05 -28.94 -4.77
C LYS A 640 13.37 -29.58 -3.42
N LYS A 641 12.89 -28.96 -2.34
CA LYS A 641 12.35 -29.60 -1.13
C LYS A 641 11.90 -28.53 -0.14
N ASP A 642 10.86 -28.85 0.62
CA ASP A 642 10.63 -28.22 1.91
C ASP A 642 11.86 -28.50 2.79
N PHE A 643 12.45 -27.48 3.40
CA PHE A 643 13.59 -27.63 4.31
C PHE A 643 13.29 -26.95 5.63
N ASN A 644 13.90 -27.45 6.70
CA ASN A 644 13.74 -26.89 8.03
C ASN A 644 14.38 -25.49 8.10
N PRO A 645 13.63 -24.40 8.33
CA PRO A 645 14.17 -23.04 8.42
C PRO A 645 15.33 -22.85 9.43
N ASN A 646 15.42 -23.71 10.43
CA ASN A 646 16.47 -23.65 11.45
C ASN A 646 17.85 -24.10 10.93
N VAL A 647 17.95 -24.62 9.71
CA VAL A 647 19.25 -24.98 9.10
C VAL A 647 19.93 -23.77 8.43
N ILE A 648 19.23 -22.64 8.31
CA ILE A 648 19.79 -21.42 7.74
C ILE A 648 20.79 -20.80 8.73
N THR A 649 22.00 -20.55 8.25
CA THR A 649 23.15 -20.07 9.04
C THR A 649 23.43 -18.58 8.82
N ASP A 650 22.44 -17.72 9.03
CA ASP A 650 22.66 -16.26 9.04
C ASP A 650 23.47 -15.89 10.29
N SER A 651 24.57 -15.15 10.11
CA SER A 651 25.41 -14.68 11.20
C SER A 651 25.47 -13.16 11.19
N PRO A 652 25.08 -12.48 12.28
CA PRO A 652 25.15 -11.03 12.32
C PRO A 652 26.60 -10.56 12.25
N GLY A 653 26.83 -9.45 11.55
CA GLY A 653 28.15 -8.83 11.50
C GLY A 653 29.05 -9.33 10.35
N ASP A 654 28.51 -10.15 9.45
CA ASP A 654 29.10 -10.37 8.13
C ASP A 654 28.25 -9.71 7.03
N PHE A 655 28.81 -9.61 5.82
CA PHE A 655 28.09 -9.13 4.62
C PHE A 655 27.36 -10.26 3.88
N LEU A 656 27.15 -11.42 4.50
CA LEU A 656 26.42 -12.54 3.92
C LEU A 656 24.98 -12.53 4.43
N TYR A 657 24.06 -12.15 3.56
CA TYR A 657 22.64 -12.19 3.89
C TYR A 657 21.90 -13.25 3.08
N TYR A 658 20.83 -13.76 3.68
CA TYR A 658 19.89 -14.61 2.98
C TYR A 658 19.25 -13.82 1.82
N PRO A 659 19.05 -14.41 0.63
CA PRO A 659 18.44 -13.70 -0.49
C PRO A 659 17.09 -13.08 -0.08
N GLU A 660 16.99 -11.76 -0.18
CA GLU A 660 15.84 -11.00 0.26
C GLU A 660 15.58 -9.85 -0.71
N MET A 661 14.34 -9.72 -1.19
CA MET A 661 13.89 -8.49 -1.86
C MET A 661 13.18 -7.64 -0.82
N THR A 662 13.63 -6.41 -0.61
CA THR A 662 13.08 -5.49 0.37
C THR A 662 12.45 -4.28 -0.31
N THR A 663 11.17 -4.03 -0.03
CA THR A 663 10.43 -2.89 -0.58
C THR A 663 9.83 -2.08 0.57
N ASN A 664 10.23 -0.81 0.71
CA ASN A 664 9.75 0.07 1.78
C ASN A 664 8.96 1.27 1.25
N ALA A 665 7.62 1.21 1.32
CA ALA A 665 6.74 2.31 0.92
C ALA A 665 5.30 2.09 1.39
N MET A 666 4.46 3.11 1.21
CA MET A 666 3.00 2.92 1.13
C MET A 666 2.63 2.57 -0.32
N PHE A 667 2.10 1.37 -0.54
CA PHE A 667 1.72 0.83 -1.86
C PHE A 667 0.21 0.90 -2.05
N ILE A 668 -0.25 1.69 -3.01
CA ILE A 668 -1.69 1.91 -3.29
C ILE A 668 -2.00 1.46 -4.72
N SER A 669 -2.71 0.35 -4.85
CA SER A 669 -3.32 -0.10 -6.11
C SER A 669 -4.78 0.33 -6.15
N CYS A 670 -5.18 1.08 -7.16
CA CYS A 670 -6.56 1.57 -7.25
C CYS A 670 -7.47 0.57 -7.96
N GLY A 671 -6.96 -0.09 -8.98
CA GLY A 671 -7.75 -0.88 -9.91
C GLY A 671 -8.41 -2.13 -9.33
N GLU A 672 -9.49 -2.58 -9.97
CA GLU A 672 -10.08 -3.88 -9.70
C GLU A 672 -9.10 -5.05 -9.94
N LEU A 673 -9.25 -6.09 -9.11
CA LEU A 673 -8.53 -7.33 -9.28
C LEU A 673 -9.12 -8.13 -10.45
N ASN A 674 -8.61 -7.91 -11.65
CA ASN A 674 -9.01 -8.63 -12.85
C ASN A 674 -8.05 -9.80 -13.15
N THR A 675 -7.98 -10.77 -12.24
CA THR A 675 -7.15 -11.99 -12.37
C THR A 675 -7.93 -13.22 -11.91
N VAL A 676 -7.41 -14.43 -12.17
CA VAL A 676 -7.98 -15.64 -11.55
C VAL A 676 -7.75 -15.60 -10.04
N PHE A 677 -8.83 -15.73 -9.29
CA PHE A 677 -8.82 -15.72 -7.84
C PHE A 677 -9.87 -16.71 -7.36
N TYR A 678 -9.47 -17.89 -6.91
CA TYR A 678 -10.38 -18.81 -6.23
C TYR A 678 -10.43 -18.45 -4.74
N ALA A 679 -11.62 -18.18 -4.20
CA ALA A 679 -11.77 -17.86 -2.78
C ALA A 679 -11.43 -19.07 -1.88
N GLY A 680 -11.24 -18.84 -0.58
CA GLY A 680 -10.94 -19.88 0.39
C GLY A 680 -9.43 -20.17 0.55
N PRO A 681 -9.06 -21.30 1.16
CA PRO A 681 -7.67 -21.70 1.38
C PRO A 681 -7.00 -22.25 0.09
N ASP A 682 -7.19 -21.56 -1.04
CA ASP A 682 -6.75 -21.98 -2.37
C ASP A 682 -5.41 -21.35 -2.80
N VAL A 683 -4.56 -22.14 -3.45
CA VAL A 683 -3.29 -21.66 -4.03
C VAL A 683 -3.48 -20.90 -5.35
N VAL A 684 -4.56 -21.17 -6.08
CA VAL A 684 -4.84 -20.58 -7.39
C VAL A 684 -5.43 -19.18 -7.19
N LYS A 685 -4.56 -18.27 -6.78
CA LYS A 685 -4.82 -16.83 -6.65
C LYS A 685 -3.68 -16.12 -7.36
N TYR A 686 -3.99 -15.56 -8.52
CA TYR A 686 -3.05 -14.79 -9.31
C TYR A 686 -2.94 -13.40 -8.70
N TYR A 687 -2.09 -13.29 -7.68
CA TYR A 687 -1.67 -12.02 -7.13
C TYR A 687 -0.94 -11.20 -8.20
N ASN A 688 -0.89 -9.88 -8.04
CA ASN A 688 -0.17 -8.97 -8.92
C ASN A 688 1.36 -9.16 -8.77
N LYS A 689 1.88 -10.25 -9.33
CA LYS A 689 3.25 -10.73 -9.19
C LYS A 689 3.68 -11.45 -10.46
N ILE A 690 4.94 -11.33 -10.83
CA ILE A 690 5.53 -12.02 -11.98
C ILE A 690 6.90 -12.62 -11.64
N GLY A 691 7.27 -13.69 -12.33
CA GLY A 691 8.64 -14.19 -12.33
C GLY A 691 8.90 -15.44 -11.50
N CYS A 692 10.20 -15.77 -11.40
CA CYS A 692 10.72 -16.99 -10.77
C CYS A 692 10.17 -18.30 -11.39
N LEU A 693 9.88 -18.31 -12.69
CA LEU A 693 9.50 -19.50 -13.46
C LEU A 693 10.17 -19.48 -14.83
N ASN A 694 10.33 -20.66 -15.44
CA ASN A 694 10.83 -20.78 -16.81
C ASN A 694 9.77 -20.26 -17.79
N ASN A 695 10.03 -19.12 -18.40
CA ASN A 695 9.19 -18.51 -19.42
C ASN A 695 10.02 -17.61 -20.36
N ASP A 696 9.36 -16.92 -21.28
CA ASP A 696 10.04 -16.06 -22.28
C ASP A 696 10.68 -14.80 -21.68
N VAL A 697 10.49 -14.54 -20.38
CA VAL A 697 10.89 -13.31 -19.70
C VAL A 697 11.78 -13.54 -18.47
N GLY A 698 12.12 -14.79 -18.16
CA GLY A 698 12.92 -15.16 -17.00
C GLY A 698 13.07 -16.68 -16.86
N ILE A 699 13.98 -17.10 -15.98
CA ILE A 699 14.12 -18.52 -15.62
C ILE A 699 13.78 -18.73 -14.15
N ARG A 700 13.51 -19.98 -13.78
CA ARG A 700 13.35 -20.38 -12.39
C ARG A 700 14.70 -20.35 -11.69
N HIS A 701 14.90 -19.36 -10.84
CA HIS A 701 16.13 -19.20 -10.05
C HIS A 701 15.92 -19.45 -8.54
N SER A 702 14.68 -19.58 -8.07
CA SER A 702 14.37 -19.80 -6.64
C SER A 702 13.15 -20.73 -6.45
N GLU A 703 12.97 -21.19 -5.22
CA GLU A 703 11.70 -21.77 -4.72
C GLU A 703 11.13 -20.86 -3.64
N THR A 704 9.92 -21.16 -3.17
CA THR A 704 9.19 -20.39 -2.16
C THR A 704 9.97 -20.10 -0.88
N ASN A 705 10.76 -21.08 -0.42
CA ASN A 705 11.56 -20.96 0.79
C ASN A 705 13.00 -20.49 0.52
N HIS A 706 13.41 -20.22 -0.72
CA HIS A 706 14.79 -19.82 -1.07
C HIS A 706 15.08 -18.32 -1.06
N PHE A 707 14.04 -17.51 -0.81
CA PHE A 707 14.19 -16.08 -0.62
C PHE A 707 12.99 -15.52 0.15
N VAL A 708 13.22 -14.37 0.75
CA VAL A 708 12.19 -13.60 1.44
C VAL A 708 11.80 -12.40 0.57
N HIS A 709 10.51 -12.06 0.55
CA HIS A 709 10.06 -10.72 0.18
C HIS A 709 9.62 -10.01 1.44
N ARG A 710 10.40 -9.00 1.83
CA ARG A 710 10.13 -8.12 2.95
C ARG A 710 9.49 -6.84 2.45
N VAL A 711 8.27 -6.59 2.92
CA VAL A 711 7.53 -5.37 2.63
C VAL A 711 7.46 -4.57 3.91
N PHE A 712 8.10 -3.40 3.91
CA PHE A 712 7.93 -2.39 4.93
C PHE A 712 6.87 -1.38 4.47
N GLY A 713 5.88 -1.13 5.32
CA GLY A 713 4.78 -0.21 5.04
C GLY A 713 3.47 -0.91 4.67
N SER A 714 2.60 -0.20 3.94
CA SER A 714 1.21 -0.58 3.74
C SER A 714 0.94 -1.10 2.33
N GLU A 715 0.10 -2.11 2.21
CA GLU A 715 -0.47 -2.53 0.92
C GLU A 715 -1.98 -2.28 0.89
N ILE A 716 -2.38 -1.31 0.08
CA ILE A 716 -3.76 -0.83 -0.05
C ILE A 716 -4.27 -1.18 -1.45
N ASN A 717 -5.31 -2.02 -1.53
CA ASN A 717 -6.03 -2.34 -2.76
C ASN A 717 -7.44 -1.74 -2.69
N LEU A 718 -7.71 -0.70 -3.46
CA LEU A 718 -8.98 0.02 -3.40
C LEU A 718 -10.11 -0.70 -4.15
N ARG A 719 -9.79 -1.46 -5.20
CA ARG A 719 -10.74 -2.15 -6.11
C ARG A 719 -11.77 -1.21 -6.74
N ILE A 720 -11.29 -0.09 -7.24
CA ILE A 720 -12.09 0.89 -7.95
C ILE A 720 -12.34 0.38 -9.37
N PRO A 721 -13.60 0.26 -9.81
CA PRO A 721 -13.92 -0.03 -11.20
C PRO A 721 -13.27 1.02 -12.10
N ALA A 722 -12.48 0.59 -13.07
CA ALA A 722 -11.82 1.49 -14.00
C ALA A 722 -12.59 1.56 -15.32
N GLU A 723 -12.65 2.76 -15.88
CA GLU A 723 -13.07 2.99 -17.27
C GLU A 723 -11.87 3.57 -18.05
N PRO A 724 -11.35 2.88 -19.09
CA PRO A 724 -11.77 1.55 -19.57
C PRO A 724 -11.42 0.43 -18.58
N GLU A 725 -12.11 -0.72 -18.70
CA GLU A 725 -11.86 -1.91 -17.89
C GLU A 725 -10.37 -2.32 -17.94
N ILE A 726 -9.81 -2.59 -16.76
CA ILE A 726 -8.42 -3.01 -16.63
C ILE A 726 -8.25 -4.39 -17.24
N HIS A 727 -7.24 -4.56 -18.10
CA HIS A 727 -6.97 -5.83 -18.76
C HIS A 727 -6.89 -7.01 -17.78
N ARG A 728 -7.56 -8.10 -18.12
CA ARG A 728 -7.59 -9.34 -17.32
C ARG A 728 -6.33 -10.16 -17.54
N ILE A 729 -5.68 -10.58 -16.46
CA ILE A 729 -4.50 -11.45 -16.57
C ILE A 729 -4.95 -12.91 -16.59
N ASP A 730 -4.85 -13.53 -17.77
CA ASP A 730 -5.31 -14.90 -18.01
C ASP A 730 -4.22 -15.97 -17.80
N ALA A 731 -2.95 -15.55 -17.74
CA ALA A 731 -1.80 -16.43 -17.52
C ALA A 731 -0.78 -15.74 -16.60
N SER A 732 -0.97 -15.86 -15.28
CA SER A 732 0.06 -15.48 -14.32
C SER A 732 0.49 -16.69 -13.52
N TYR A 733 1.72 -17.13 -13.76
CA TYR A 733 2.39 -18.10 -12.92
C TYR A 733 3.62 -17.43 -12.35
N TYR A 734 3.80 -17.58 -11.04
CA TYR A 734 5.00 -17.14 -10.34
C TYR A 734 5.30 -18.16 -9.23
N ILE A 735 6.55 -18.22 -8.78
CA ILE A 735 6.88 -18.92 -7.54
C ILE A 735 6.77 -17.91 -6.40
N PRO A 736 5.85 -18.11 -5.44
CA PRO A 736 5.63 -17.15 -4.38
C PRO A 736 6.78 -17.17 -3.37
N PRO A 737 7.37 -16.02 -3.01
CA PRO A 737 8.34 -15.98 -1.91
C PRO A 737 7.71 -16.25 -0.55
N THR A 738 8.57 -16.51 0.42
CA THR A 738 8.24 -16.35 1.84
C THR A 738 8.06 -14.87 2.13
N ARG A 739 6.96 -14.49 2.79
CA ARG A 739 6.60 -13.08 3.01
C ARG A 739 6.87 -12.64 4.44
N ARG A 740 7.41 -11.43 4.56
CA ARG A 740 7.49 -10.64 5.79
C ARG A 740 6.82 -9.30 5.50
N LYS A 741 5.58 -9.13 5.94
CA LYS A 741 4.87 -7.85 5.79
C LYS A 741 4.87 -7.16 7.13
N ILE A 742 5.56 -6.04 7.22
CA ILE A 742 5.82 -5.35 8.47
C ILE A 742 5.46 -3.89 8.29
N TYR A 743 4.58 -3.37 9.13
CA TYR A 743 4.25 -1.95 9.05
C TYR A 743 5.38 -1.13 9.65
N ASP A 744 5.96 -0.23 8.84
CA ASP A 744 6.96 0.72 9.31
C ASP A 744 6.28 1.98 9.84
N SER A 745 6.24 2.09 11.18
CA SER A 745 5.69 3.25 11.90
C SER A 745 6.40 4.58 11.65
N THR A 746 7.56 4.58 11.00
CA THR A 746 8.35 5.79 10.76
C THR A 746 8.00 6.46 9.42
N LEU A 747 7.50 5.69 8.45
CA LEU A 747 7.03 6.21 7.16
C LEU A 747 6.02 7.36 7.31
N PRO A 748 5.07 7.31 8.26
CA PRO A 748 4.12 8.39 8.42
C PRO A 748 4.74 9.71 8.89
N HIS A 749 5.59 9.70 9.92
CA HIS A 749 5.96 10.91 10.66
C HIS A 749 6.74 11.96 9.86
N MET A 750 7.26 11.61 8.68
CA MET A 750 8.20 12.44 7.93
C MET A 750 7.55 13.40 6.90
N GLY A 751 6.22 13.52 6.83
CA GLY A 751 5.58 14.35 5.79
C GLY A 751 4.10 14.76 5.97
N ILE A 752 3.51 14.70 7.16
CA ILE A 752 2.03 14.75 7.32
C ILE A 752 1.43 16.16 7.27
N LYS A 753 2.17 17.16 7.77
CA LYS A 753 1.58 18.48 8.03
C LYS A 753 1.26 19.21 6.72
N GLY A 754 -0.02 19.20 6.34
CA GLY A 754 -0.53 19.86 5.14
C GLY A 754 -0.33 19.05 3.86
N ASN A 755 -0.14 17.73 3.93
CA ASN A 755 -0.03 16.91 2.74
C ASN A 755 -1.40 16.68 2.07
N LYS A 756 -1.63 17.41 0.98
CA LYS A 756 -2.86 17.33 0.16
C LYS A 756 -3.05 16.00 -0.58
N TYR A 757 -2.03 15.12 -0.58
CA TYR A 757 -2.03 13.84 -1.30
C TYR A 757 -2.44 12.64 -0.46
N GLU A 758 -2.69 12.84 0.83
CA GLU A 758 -3.00 11.75 1.76
C GLU A 758 -4.30 11.03 1.40
N LEU A 759 -4.23 9.69 1.38
CA LEU A 759 -5.42 8.87 1.29
C LEU A 759 -6.13 8.90 2.63
N VAL A 760 -7.33 9.49 2.66
CA VAL A 760 -8.12 9.70 3.87
C VAL A 760 -9.49 9.06 3.79
N SER A 761 -10.02 8.70 4.95
CA SER A 761 -11.42 8.32 5.13
C SER A 761 -12.02 9.15 6.26
N HIS A 762 -13.30 9.48 6.15
CA HIS A 762 -14.00 10.33 7.12
C HIS A 762 -15.11 9.53 7.80
N ILE A 763 -15.09 9.50 9.13
CA ILE A 763 -16.11 8.83 9.95
C ILE A 763 -16.77 9.88 10.83
N VAL A 764 -18.09 10.03 10.72
CA VAL A 764 -18.87 10.88 11.61
C VAL A 764 -18.92 10.22 13.00
N ILE A 765 -18.34 10.85 14.01
CA ILE A 765 -18.35 10.33 15.40
C ILE A 765 -19.53 10.88 16.18
N SER A 766 -19.83 12.16 15.98
CA SER A 766 -20.98 12.81 16.61
C SER A 766 -21.71 13.67 15.60
N TRP A 767 -23.03 13.74 15.76
CA TRP A 767 -23.91 14.54 14.94
C TRP A 767 -25.01 15.13 15.83
N LYS A 768 -25.28 16.43 15.67
CA LYS A 768 -26.29 17.15 16.46
C LYS A 768 -27.05 18.13 15.58
N ASP A 769 -28.37 17.98 15.57
CA ASP A 769 -29.29 18.93 14.94
C ASP A 769 -29.85 19.93 15.97
N THR A 770 -29.83 21.21 15.62
CA THR A 770 -30.43 22.31 16.40
C THR A 770 -31.10 23.33 15.49
N ALA A 771 -32.06 24.08 16.04
CA ALA A 771 -32.58 25.26 15.35
C ALA A 771 -31.54 26.39 15.33
N ALA A 772 -31.59 27.21 14.28
CA ALA A 772 -30.85 28.47 14.18
C ALA A 772 -31.79 29.59 13.71
N SER A 773 -31.41 30.83 13.97
CA SER A 773 -32.11 32.03 13.54
C SER A 773 -31.66 32.50 12.16
N GLU A 774 -32.47 33.36 11.52
CA GLU A 774 -32.04 33.99 10.27
C GLU A 774 -30.85 34.93 10.44
N ASP A 775 -30.69 35.54 11.62
CA ASP A 775 -29.58 36.44 11.89
C ASP A 775 -28.29 35.64 12.09
N GLU A 776 -28.35 34.51 12.83
CA GLU A 776 -27.25 33.55 12.87
C GLU A 776 -26.84 33.10 11.47
N TYR A 777 -27.79 32.91 10.53
CA TYR A 777 -27.47 32.52 9.16
C TYR A 777 -26.78 33.64 8.35
N LYS A 778 -27.10 34.91 8.61
CA LYS A 778 -26.47 36.06 7.92
C LYS A 778 -25.07 36.36 8.44
N ASP A 779 -24.84 36.10 9.73
CA ASP A 779 -23.58 36.35 10.44
C ASP A 779 -22.63 35.13 10.42
N PHE A 780 -23.04 34.05 9.75
CA PHE A 780 -22.28 32.80 9.61
C PHE A 780 -21.20 32.89 8.52
#